data_AF-A0A1X7UHX6-F1
#
_entry.id   AF-A0A1X7UHX6-F1
#
_cell.length_a   1.000
_cell.length_b   1.000
_cell.length_c   1.000
_cell.angle_alpha   90.00
_cell.angle_beta   90.00
_cell.angle_gamma   90.00
#
_symmetry.space_group_name_H-M   'P 1'
#
loop_
_entity.id
_entity.type
_entity.pdbx_description
1 polymer ?
#
loop_
_entity_poly.entity_id
_entity_poly.type
_entity_poly.pdbx_seq_one_letter_code
_entity_poly.pdbx_strand_id
1 'polypeptide(L)'
;MESERVSLPSLPHSEAPFYHVWSNGSVSSGVPTSPSSSSGQGNTPRSHSPLFSSSSLIDKIQSRIDGGDKFFSLEFFPPRTPAGASNLIARFDRMFSGGPLFCDVTWHAAGDPGGDKETSSVNIANAALNFCGHETMLHITCAEYSKDEVKAHLTKAKNLGIKNILALRGDLPDNWMPKPDGFSYGTDLVKFMKQEFGDTFTICVAGYPHGHPDCPDYLEDIVHLKEKVDAGADFIITQLFFETSTYLKFYRDCREVGIKVPIIPGILPIQGYQSLRSLTKLSKLEVPHNIREAIQPIKDDDAAVRSYGVHLAVQMCRELLDSGVVNGLHFYTLNREVAVVDILKQLGLWCEDPLAMKALPWKQSGNSKRRCSEDVRPIFWASRPKSYIYRTQEWDDFPNGRWGASESPAFGDLKDYYLFYLCLRSKPETCRAMWGEELLAVSDVHHVFECYITGQKNKNGVKVTSLPWNDEELAIETSLIVAHLAHVNRHGVLTINSQPAVNGASSSDPVHGWGNNGGYVYQKAYLEFFASREFVASLIEVLPSYPWVNYHIVNKEATMNITNCNPHNAIAVTWGVFPGKEIIQPTVVDPVAFHYWKDEAFTIWHTHWANLYPQGSQSRSLIDHIQNTYCLVNLVDNDYIRGNQLWSLIDDVLVNTGAITERFNPEQFTTSR
;
A
#
# COMPACT_ATOMS: atom_id res chain seq x y z
N MET A 1 -17.31 -12.33 78.46
CA MET A 1 -18.53 -12.61 77.66
C MET A 1 -18.11 -13.00 76.24
N GLU A 2 -17.48 -14.13 75.90
CA GLU A 2 -17.39 -15.50 76.47
C GLU A 2 -18.68 -16.33 76.48
N SER A 3 -18.77 -17.28 75.55
CA SER A 3 -18.71 -18.75 75.78
C SER A 3 -18.90 -19.50 74.42
N GLU A 4 -17.97 -20.37 73.97
CA GLU A 4 -18.03 -21.87 73.98
C GLU A 4 -19.00 -22.52 72.93
N ARG A 5 -18.78 -23.68 72.26
CA ARG A 5 -17.75 -24.78 72.27
C ARG A 5 -17.95 -25.75 71.06
N VAL A 6 -16.87 -26.40 70.54
CA VAL A 6 -16.72 -27.84 70.07
C VAL A 6 -17.63 -28.42 68.92
N SER A 7 -17.28 -29.39 68.03
CA SER A 7 -16.06 -29.95 67.36
C SER A 7 -16.46 -31.09 66.33
N LEU A 8 -15.49 -31.70 65.61
CA LEU A 8 -15.50 -33.02 64.87
C LEU A 8 -16.09 -33.09 63.43
N PRO A 9 -15.69 -34.08 62.56
CA PRO A 9 -14.38 -34.77 62.40
C PRO A 9 -13.89 -34.87 60.92
N SER A 10 -12.80 -35.63 60.68
CA SER A 10 -12.04 -35.79 59.43
C SER A 10 -12.26 -37.14 58.68
N LEU A 11 -11.87 -37.21 57.39
CA LEU A 11 -11.82 -38.42 56.54
C LEU A 11 -10.55 -38.44 55.63
N PRO A 12 -10.11 -39.59 55.06
CA PRO A 12 -8.67 -39.90 54.87
C PRO A 12 -8.11 -39.96 53.42
N HIS A 13 -6.83 -40.34 53.33
CA HIS A 13 -5.93 -40.40 52.16
C HIS A 13 -6.08 -41.62 51.22
N SER A 14 -5.41 -41.49 50.06
CA SER A 14 -4.54 -42.46 49.33
C SER A 14 -4.99 -43.07 47.99
N GLU A 15 -4.38 -42.57 46.92
CA GLU A 15 -3.69 -43.26 45.80
C GLU A 15 -4.25 -44.58 45.21
N ALA A 16 -4.65 -44.51 43.92
CA ALA A 16 -4.16 -45.28 42.75
C ALA A 16 -4.19 -46.86 42.75
N PRO A 17 -3.94 -47.59 41.62
CA PRO A 17 -3.51 -47.13 40.29
C PRO A 17 -4.08 -47.87 39.03
N PHE A 18 -3.65 -47.38 37.85
CA PHE A 18 -3.21 -48.11 36.63
C PHE A 18 -4.15 -48.79 35.59
N TYR A 19 -3.89 -48.36 34.33
CA TYR A 19 -3.69 -49.12 33.07
C TYR A 19 -4.79 -49.30 31.97
N HIS A 20 -4.34 -48.96 30.76
CA HIS A 20 -4.72 -49.39 29.39
C HIS A 20 -6.13 -49.05 28.82
N VAL A 21 -6.38 -48.80 27.52
CA VAL A 21 -5.66 -48.31 26.31
C VAL A 21 -6.45 -48.79 25.06
N TRP A 22 -6.88 -47.86 24.19
CA TRP A 22 -7.36 -48.04 22.79
C TRP A 22 -8.73 -48.75 22.58
N SER A 23 -9.61 -48.28 21.67
CA SER A 23 -9.41 -48.25 20.22
C SER A 23 -10.55 -47.53 19.44
N ASN A 24 -10.37 -47.37 18.12
CA ASN A 24 -11.21 -46.57 17.20
C ASN A 24 -12.62 -47.12 16.91
N GLY A 25 -13.55 -46.22 16.54
CA GLY A 25 -14.81 -46.56 15.88
C GLY A 25 -15.41 -45.39 15.10
N SER A 26 -15.42 -45.48 13.76
CA SER A 26 -15.97 -44.45 12.86
C SER A 26 -17.43 -44.72 12.48
N VAL A 27 -18.33 -43.76 12.68
CA VAL A 27 -19.67 -43.76 12.07
C VAL A 27 -20.08 -42.32 11.71
N SER A 28 -20.65 -42.14 10.51
CA SER A 28 -21.24 -40.89 10.03
C SER A 28 -22.76 -40.86 10.24
N SER A 29 -23.35 -39.68 10.49
CA SER A 29 -24.65 -39.24 9.92
C SER A 29 -25.25 -38.02 10.64
N GLY A 30 -25.96 -37.18 9.86
CA GLY A 30 -27.21 -36.51 10.29
C GLY A 30 -27.12 -35.34 11.27
N VAL A 31 -26.97 -34.11 10.74
CA VAL A 31 -27.42 -32.89 11.44
C VAL A 31 -28.87 -32.58 11.01
N PRO A 32 -29.85 -32.53 11.92
CA PRO A 32 -31.21 -32.06 11.62
C PRO A 32 -31.27 -30.53 11.68
N THR A 33 -32.09 -29.93 10.81
CA THR A 33 -32.30 -28.48 10.70
C THR A 33 -33.55 -28.00 11.44
N SER A 34 -33.64 -26.67 11.62
CA SER A 34 -34.82 -25.85 12.00
C SER A 34 -34.94 -25.46 13.49
N PRO A 35 -35.61 -24.33 13.84
CA PRO A 35 -36.06 -23.19 13.02
C PRO A 35 -35.59 -21.81 13.54
N SER A 36 -35.89 -20.79 12.73
CA SER A 36 -35.74 -19.37 13.05
C SER A 36 -36.62 -18.88 14.21
N SER A 37 -36.13 -17.88 14.96
CA SER A 37 -36.99 -16.94 15.70
C SER A 37 -36.40 -15.53 15.61
N SER A 38 -37.28 -14.53 15.52
CA SER A 38 -36.95 -13.14 15.24
C SER A 38 -37.44 -12.23 16.37
N SER A 39 -36.56 -11.35 16.88
CA SER A 39 -36.96 -10.17 17.66
C SER A 39 -35.78 -9.24 17.94
N GLY A 40 -36.05 -7.92 17.97
CA GLY A 40 -35.20 -6.94 18.67
C GLY A 40 -34.20 -6.17 17.81
N GLN A 41 -34.61 -5.02 17.27
CA GLN A 41 -33.67 -3.98 16.83
C GLN A 41 -33.01 -3.31 18.04
N GLY A 42 -31.68 -3.18 17.99
CA GLY A 42 -30.92 -2.27 18.84
C GLY A 42 -29.91 -1.53 17.96
N ASN A 43 -29.99 -0.20 17.91
CA ASN A 43 -29.05 0.61 17.14
C ASN A 43 -27.69 0.65 17.83
N THR A 44 -26.73 -0.11 17.31
CA THR A 44 -25.30 0.07 17.55
C THR A 44 -24.61 0.26 16.20
N PRO A 45 -23.64 1.19 16.07
CA PRO A 45 -22.84 1.26 14.85
C PRO A 45 -22.05 -0.04 14.72
N ARG A 46 -22.36 -0.82 13.68
CA ARG A 46 -21.67 -2.10 13.44
C ARG A 46 -20.19 -1.81 13.22
N SER A 47 -19.33 -2.46 14.00
CA SER A 47 -17.89 -2.37 13.79
C SER A 47 -17.54 -2.94 12.42
N HIS A 48 -17.03 -2.08 11.54
CA HIS A 48 -16.43 -2.52 10.28
C HIS A 48 -15.26 -3.44 10.63
N SER A 49 -15.37 -4.74 10.33
CA SER A 49 -14.23 -5.65 10.42
C SER A 49 -13.34 -5.43 9.20
N PRO A 50 -12.05 -5.04 9.36
CA PRO A 50 -11.14 -4.80 8.25
C PRO A 50 -10.49 -6.10 7.71
N LEU A 51 -10.99 -7.28 8.10
CA LEU A 51 -10.65 -8.53 7.43
C LEU A 51 -11.48 -8.62 6.15
N PHE A 52 -10.94 -8.07 5.07
CA PHE A 52 -11.60 -7.99 3.78
C PHE A 52 -12.05 -9.36 3.28
N SER A 53 -13.37 -9.52 3.14
CA SER A 53 -13.95 -10.59 2.33
C SER A 53 -13.38 -10.54 0.90
N SER A 54 -13.18 -11.70 0.28
CA SER A 54 -12.73 -11.89 -1.11
C SER A 54 -13.73 -11.41 -2.19
N SER A 55 -14.71 -10.60 -1.77
CA SER A 55 -15.64 -9.78 -2.55
C SER A 55 -15.02 -9.14 -3.81
N SER A 56 -15.77 -9.21 -4.91
CA SER A 56 -15.46 -8.51 -6.17
C SER A 56 -15.67 -7.00 -6.04
N LEU A 57 -15.23 -6.22 -7.03
CA LEU A 57 -15.49 -4.77 -7.05
C LEU A 57 -16.99 -4.46 -7.10
N ILE A 58 -17.79 -5.24 -7.86
CA ILE A 58 -19.24 -5.03 -7.91
C ILE A 58 -19.91 -5.32 -6.55
N ASP A 59 -19.49 -6.37 -5.82
CA ASP A 59 -19.99 -6.63 -4.47
C ASP A 59 -19.69 -5.46 -3.51
N LYS A 60 -18.49 -4.88 -3.62
CA LYS A 60 -18.08 -3.71 -2.82
C LYS A 60 -18.90 -2.47 -3.18
N ILE A 61 -19.13 -2.21 -4.47
CA ILE A 61 -19.99 -1.11 -4.95
C ILE A 61 -21.41 -1.29 -4.43
N GLN A 62 -22.00 -2.48 -4.58
CA GLN A 62 -23.36 -2.77 -4.15
C GLN A 62 -23.50 -2.66 -2.63
N SER A 63 -22.55 -3.20 -1.86
CA SER A 63 -22.55 -3.08 -0.39
C SER A 63 -22.47 -1.63 0.10
N ARG A 64 -21.79 -0.73 -0.63
CA ARG A 64 -21.79 0.71 -0.31
C ARG A 64 -23.14 1.35 -0.64
N ILE A 65 -23.70 1.04 -1.81
CA ILE A 65 -25.02 1.55 -2.24
C ILE A 65 -26.11 1.13 -1.24
N ASP A 66 -26.18 -0.15 -0.90
CA ASP A 66 -27.19 -0.72 0.02
C ASP A 66 -27.04 -0.20 1.45
N GLY A 67 -25.80 0.11 1.87
CA GLY A 67 -25.52 0.75 3.16
C GLY A 67 -25.85 2.24 3.20
N GLY A 68 -26.11 2.87 2.05
CA GLY A 68 -26.24 4.33 1.92
C GLY A 68 -24.90 5.08 1.93
N ASP A 69 -23.78 4.37 2.02
CA ASP A 69 -22.43 4.94 2.01
C ASP A 69 -22.17 5.69 0.69
N LYS A 70 -21.45 6.80 0.79
CA LYS A 70 -20.90 7.50 -0.36
C LYS A 70 -19.45 7.07 -0.60
N PHE A 71 -19.03 7.03 -1.86
CA PHE A 71 -17.68 6.61 -2.25
C PHE A 71 -17.18 7.38 -3.48
N PHE A 72 -15.89 7.25 -3.78
CA PHE A 72 -15.30 7.83 -4.98
C PHE A 72 -14.28 6.87 -5.64
N SER A 73 -13.97 7.13 -6.91
CA SER A 73 -12.89 6.48 -7.65
C SER A 73 -12.10 7.48 -8.49
N LEU A 74 -10.91 7.08 -8.95
CA LEU A 74 -9.92 7.97 -9.57
C LEU A 74 -9.38 7.37 -10.90
N GLU A 75 -9.50 8.11 -12.00
CA GLU A 75 -8.91 7.73 -13.29
C GLU A 75 -7.53 8.36 -13.52
N PHE A 76 -6.59 7.53 -13.98
CA PHE A 76 -5.23 7.91 -14.35
C PHE A 76 -4.89 7.41 -15.76
N PHE A 77 -3.96 8.09 -16.43
CA PHE A 77 -3.46 7.66 -17.75
C PHE A 77 -1.98 7.22 -17.68
N PRO A 78 -1.56 6.23 -18.49
CA PRO A 78 -0.15 5.83 -18.58
C PRO A 78 0.74 7.01 -19.00
N PRO A 79 1.77 7.38 -18.21
CA PRO A 79 2.69 8.45 -18.58
C PRO A 79 3.58 8.06 -19.77
N ARG A 80 3.92 9.02 -20.63
CA ARG A 80 4.75 8.76 -21.83
C ARG A 80 6.25 8.63 -21.57
N THR A 81 6.71 8.75 -20.32
CA THR A 81 8.14 8.72 -19.97
C THR A 81 8.41 7.96 -18.67
N PRO A 82 9.62 7.37 -18.51
CA PRO A 82 10.13 6.78 -17.27
C PRO A 82 9.87 7.61 -16.01
N ALA A 83 10.36 8.85 -16.00
CA ALA A 83 10.17 9.78 -14.89
C ALA A 83 8.68 10.10 -14.65
N GLY A 84 7.85 10.09 -15.71
CA GLY A 84 6.41 10.22 -15.60
C GLY A 84 5.78 9.04 -14.85
N ALA A 85 6.20 7.81 -15.14
CA ALA A 85 5.74 6.60 -14.46
C ALA A 85 6.09 6.63 -12.97
N SER A 86 7.36 6.90 -12.60
CA SER A 86 7.78 7.03 -11.20
C SER A 86 7.00 8.13 -10.45
N ASN A 87 6.78 9.30 -11.08
CA ASN A 87 5.97 10.38 -10.51
C ASN A 87 4.49 9.98 -10.30
N LEU A 88 3.94 9.11 -11.15
CA LEU A 88 2.58 8.60 -11.01
C LEU A 88 2.47 7.59 -9.86
N ILE A 89 3.45 6.69 -9.67
CA ILE A 89 3.49 5.78 -8.52
C ILE A 89 3.57 6.56 -7.20
N ALA A 90 4.42 7.59 -7.12
CA ALA A 90 4.46 8.46 -5.95
C ALA A 90 3.14 9.23 -5.73
N ARG A 91 2.36 9.50 -6.80
CA ARG A 91 1.02 10.08 -6.72
C ARG A 91 -0.02 9.07 -6.25
N PHE A 92 0.07 7.80 -6.64
CA PHE A 92 -0.79 6.73 -6.11
C PHE A 92 -0.64 6.60 -4.59
N ASP A 93 0.58 6.55 -4.07
CA ASP A 93 0.85 6.47 -2.62
C ASP A 93 0.11 7.60 -1.86
N ARG A 94 0.14 8.84 -2.38
CA ARG A 94 -0.58 9.99 -1.79
C ARG A 94 -2.08 9.95 -2.02
N MET A 95 -2.55 9.74 -3.26
CA MET A 95 -3.97 9.84 -3.59
C MET A 95 -4.81 8.70 -3.02
N PHE A 96 -4.21 7.53 -2.80
CA PHE A 96 -4.91 6.40 -2.16
C PHE A 96 -5.05 6.57 -0.64
N SER A 97 -4.34 7.52 0.00
CA SER A 97 -4.54 7.84 1.42
C SER A 97 -5.94 8.40 1.71
N GLY A 98 -6.60 9.01 0.73
CA GLY A 98 -7.96 9.52 0.85
C GLY A 98 -9.05 8.45 0.90
N GLY A 99 -8.70 7.16 0.72
CA GLY A 99 -9.64 6.04 0.73
C GLY A 99 -10.58 5.91 -0.49
N PRO A 100 -10.10 5.97 -1.75
CA PRO A 100 -10.94 5.62 -2.90
C PRO A 100 -11.46 4.18 -2.80
N LEU A 101 -12.59 3.88 -3.44
CA LEU A 101 -13.09 2.51 -3.54
C LEU A 101 -12.30 1.69 -4.58
N PHE A 102 -11.90 2.35 -5.67
CA PHE A 102 -11.03 1.82 -6.72
C PHE A 102 -10.35 2.96 -7.48
N CYS A 103 -9.34 2.62 -8.27
CA CYS A 103 -8.80 3.47 -9.33
C CYS A 103 -8.81 2.73 -10.66
N ASP A 104 -8.63 3.46 -11.76
CA ASP A 104 -8.46 2.86 -13.07
C ASP A 104 -7.38 3.53 -13.94
N VAL A 105 -6.91 2.75 -14.92
CA VAL A 105 -5.80 3.11 -15.80
C VAL A 105 -6.25 3.02 -17.26
N THR A 106 -6.18 4.14 -17.97
CA THR A 106 -6.65 4.25 -19.36
C THR A 106 -5.80 3.46 -20.35
N TRP A 107 -6.39 3.15 -21.50
CA TRP A 107 -5.79 2.32 -22.55
C TRP A 107 -5.89 3.00 -23.91
N HIS A 108 -4.76 3.09 -24.61
CA HIS A 108 -4.70 3.66 -25.96
C HIS A 108 -3.57 2.96 -26.75
N ALA A 109 -3.88 2.39 -27.93
CA ALA A 109 -2.97 1.47 -28.62
C ALA A 109 -1.60 2.11 -28.98
N ALA A 110 -1.60 3.37 -29.40
CA ALA A 110 -0.38 4.16 -29.64
C ALA A 110 0.62 4.24 -28.46
N GLY A 111 0.22 3.88 -27.24
CA GLY A 111 1.09 3.81 -26.06
C GLY A 111 1.77 2.46 -25.82
N ASP A 112 1.57 1.46 -26.67
CA ASP A 112 1.95 0.05 -26.40
C ASP A 112 1.40 -0.45 -25.04
N PRO A 113 0.07 -0.36 -24.82
CA PRO A 113 -0.54 -0.45 -23.48
C PRO A 113 -0.48 -1.86 -22.88
N GLY A 114 -0.39 -2.90 -23.71
CA GLY A 114 -0.21 -4.30 -23.29
C GLY A 114 1.25 -4.74 -23.12
N GLY A 115 2.21 -3.93 -23.57
CA GLY A 115 3.64 -4.24 -23.56
C GLY A 115 4.29 -4.23 -22.18
N ASP A 116 5.59 -4.54 -22.14
CA ASP A 116 6.37 -4.68 -20.89
C ASP A 116 7.13 -3.42 -20.47
N LYS A 117 6.95 -2.31 -21.19
CA LYS A 117 7.47 -1.00 -20.79
C LYS A 117 6.81 -0.53 -19.50
N GLU A 118 7.57 0.11 -18.63
CA GLU A 118 7.07 0.80 -17.42
C GLU A 118 6.00 1.86 -17.68
N THR A 119 5.94 2.37 -18.91
CA THR A 119 4.91 3.30 -19.39
C THR A 119 3.64 2.63 -19.91
N SER A 120 3.54 1.29 -19.91
CA SER A 120 2.35 0.58 -20.42
C SER A 120 1.19 0.62 -19.42
N SER A 121 -0.05 0.63 -19.91
CA SER A 121 -1.26 0.59 -19.08
C SER A 121 -1.26 -0.62 -18.14
N VAL A 122 -0.84 -1.80 -18.65
CA VAL A 122 -0.73 -3.02 -17.84
C VAL A 122 0.26 -2.86 -16.69
N ASN A 123 1.43 -2.26 -16.91
CA ASN A 123 2.44 -2.10 -15.85
C ASN A 123 2.06 -1.02 -14.83
N ILE A 124 1.43 0.07 -15.25
CA ILE A 124 0.90 1.08 -14.33
C ILE A 124 -0.24 0.49 -13.47
N ALA A 125 -1.15 -0.29 -14.06
CA ALA A 125 -2.21 -0.97 -13.33
C ALA A 125 -1.68 -2.07 -12.39
N ASN A 126 -0.68 -2.85 -12.83
CA ASN A 126 0.04 -3.80 -11.99
C ASN A 126 0.65 -3.11 -10.77
N ALA A 127 1.26 -1.94 -10.95
CA ALA A 127 1.87 -1.19 -9.86
C ALA A 127 0.84 -0.59 -8.89
N ALA A 128 -0.30 -0.10 -9.38
CA ALA A 128 -1.42 0.32 -8.52
C ALA A 128 -1.94 -0.83 -7.64
N LEU A 129 -2.13 -2.02 -8.24
CA LEU A 129 -2.66 -3.20 -7.55
C LEU A 129 -1.66 -3.84 -6.58
N ASN A 130 -0.52 -4.30 -7.10
CA ASN A 130 0.39 -5.17 -6.35
C ASN A 130 1.34 -4.37 -5.44
N PHE A 131 1.87 -3.22 -5.89
CA PHE A 131 2.85 -2.42 -5.15
C PHE A 131 2.25 -1.25 -4.35
N CYS A 132 1.16 -0.64 -4.83
CA CYS A 132 0.46 0.45 -4.13
C CYS A 132 -0.75 -0.04 -3.32
N GLY A 133 -1.12 -1.32 -3.44
CA GLY A 133 -2.11 -1.97 -2.58
C GLY A 133 -3.54 -1.48 -2.79
N HIS A 134 -3.97 -1.23 -4.02
CA HIS A 134 -5.29 -0.62 -4.30
C HIS A 134 -6.11 -1.39 -5.34
N GLU A 135 -7.44 -1.42 -5.15
CA GLU A 135 -8.37 -2.05 -6.10
C GLU A 135 -8.28 -1.30 -7.44
N THR A 136 -7.88 -2.02 -8.48
CA THR A 136 -7.49 -1.42 -9.76
C THR A 136 -8.30 -2.01 -10.91
N MET A 137 -8.82 -1.13 -11.78
CA MET A 137 -9.45 -1.48 -13.04
C MET A 137 -8.56 -1.08 -14.22
N LEU A 138 -8.46 -1.94 -15.22
CA LEU A 138 -7.70 -1.69 -16.44
C LEU A 138 -8.67 -1.46 -17.60
N HIS A 139 -8.53 -0.36 -18.32
CA HIS A 139 -9.27 -0.18 -19.57
C HIS A 139 -8.72 -1.13 -20.63
N ILE A 140 -9.58 -1.68 -21.49
CA ILE A 140 -9.16 -2.43 -22.69
C ILE A 140 -10.05 -2.02 -23.85
N THR A 141 -9.43 -1.57 -24.96
CA THR A 141 -10.12 -1.32 -26.24
C THR A 141 -10.03 -2.55 -27.15
N CYS A 142 -11.01 -2.75 -28.03
CA CYS A 142 -11.10 -3.96 -28.88
C CYS A 142 -10.93 -3.70 -30.39
N ALA A 143 -11.28 -2.52 -30.90
CA ALA A 143 -11.36 -2.27 -32.35
C ALA A 143 -10.00 -2.28 -33.09
N GLU A 144 -8.90 -2.04 -32.38
CA GLU A 144 -7.55 -2.06 -32.97
C GLU A 144 -6.88 -3.45 -32.93
N TYR A 145 -7.54 -4.46 -32.35
CA TYR A 145 -6.93 -5.75 -31.99
C TYR A 145 -7.70 -6.95 -32.57
N SER A 146 -6.99 -8.05 -32.82
CA SER A 146 -7.58 -9.35 -33.10
C SER A 146 -8.10 -10.00 -31.82
N LYS A 147 -8.95 -11.01 -31.96
CA LYS A 147 -9.43 -11.85 -30.85
C LYS A 147 -8.29 -12.42 -29.99
N ASP A 148 -7.19 -12.84 -30.61
CA ASP A 148 -6.03 -13.41 -29.91
C ASP A 148 -5.19 -12.35 -29.18
N GLU A 149 -5.02 -11.16 -29.77
CA GLU A 149 -4.33 -10.03 -29.11
C GLU A 149 -5.09 -9.61 -27.84
N VAL A 150 -6.42 -9.46 -27.92
CA VAL A 150 -7.29 -9.17 -26.76
C VAL A 150 -7.23 -10.30 -25.72
N LYS A 151 -7.26 -11.57 -26.16
CA LYS A 151 -7.14 -12.74 -25.26
C LYS A 151 -5.82 -12.73 -24.50
N ALA A 152 -4.71 -12.39 -25.17
CA ALA A 152 -3.40 -12.27 -24.55
C ALA A 152 -3.37 -11.15 -23.51
N HIS A 153 -3.93 -9.97 -23.82
CA HIS A 153 -4.02 -8.84 -22.88
C HIS A 153 -4.87 -9.17 -21.64
N LEU A 154 -6.05 -9.77 -21.82
CA LEU A 154 -6.91 -10.24 -20.72
C LEU A 154 -6.20 -11.30 -19.86
N THR A 155 -5.52 -12.26 -20.49
CA THR A 155 -4.76 -13.31 -19.79
C THR A 155 -3.61 -12.71 -18.97
N LYS A 156 -2.87 -11.73 -19.53
CA LYS A 156 -1.82 -11.00 -18.82
C LYS A 156 -2.36 -10.23 -17.62
N ALA A 157 -3.47 -9.50 -17.78
CA ALA A 157 -4.14 -8.80 -16.68
C ALA A 157 -4.57 -9.77 -15.56
N LYS A 158 -5.22 -10.89 -15.91
CA LYS A 158 -5.63 -11.95 -14.99
C LYS A 158 -4.45 -12.54 -14.22
N ASN A 159 -3.33 -12.81 -14.88
CA ASN A 159 -2.12 -13.39 -14.26
C ASN A 159 -1.45 -12.41 -13.28
N LEU A 160 -1.52 -11.10 -13.55
CA LEU A 160 -1.08 -10.04 -12.65
C LEU A 160 -2.07 -9.78 -11.49
N GLY A 161 -3.22 -10.46 -11.48
CA GLY A 161 -4.27 -10.34 -10.46
C GLY A 161 -5.31 -9.25 -10.72
N ILE A 162 -5.22 -8.53 -11.85
CA ILE A 162 -6.20 -7.51 -12.24
C ILE A 162 -7.49 -8.23 -12.66
N LYS A 163 -8.59 -7.95 -11.94
CA LYS A 163 -9.91 -8.57 -12.17
C LYS A 163 -11.00 -7.59 -12.64
N ASN A 164 -10.73 -6.30 -12.66
CA ASN A 164 -11.70 -5.29 -13.05
C ASN A 164 -11.28 -4.74 -14.40
N ILE A 165 -12.18 -4.73 -15.38
CA ILE A 165 -11.89 -4.29 -16.74
C ILE A 165 -12.96 -3.30 -17.20
N LEU A 166 -12.55 -2.13 -17.71
CA LEU A 166 -13.46 -1.26 -18.49
C LEU A 166 -13.40 -1.69 -19.96
N ALA A 167 -14.45 -2.34 -20.43
CA ALA A 167 -14.56 -2.84 -21.80
C ALA A 167 -15.01 -1.71 -22.74
N LEU A 168 -14.13 -1.34 -23.68
CA LEU A 168 -14.33 -0.23 -24.61
C LEU A 168 -14.20 -0.69 -26.07
N ARG A 169 -14.87 0.03 -26.98
CA ARG A 169 -14.60 -0.09 -28.43
C ARG A 169 -13.18 0.42 -28.74
N GLY A 170 -12.87 1.61 -28.25
CA GLY A 170 -11.77 2.45 -28.75
C GLY A 170 -12.26 3.48 -29.76
N ASP A 171 -11.45 4.52 -29.96
CA ASP A 171 -11.67 5.52 -31.00
C ASP A 171 -11.20 4.99 -32.36
N LEU A 172 -12.00 5.21 -33.40
CA LEU A 172 -11.70 4.70 -34.74
C LEU A 172 -10.96 5.78 -35.55
N PRO A 173 -9.81 5.47 -36.17
CA PRO A 173 -9.21 6.37 -37.16
C PRO A 173 -10.09 6.50 -38.42
N ASP A 174 -9.97 7.60 -39.16
CA ASP A 174 -10.86 7.97 -40.29
C ASP A 174 -10.99 6.89 -41.39
N ASN A 175 -9.98 6.03 -41.56
CA ASN A 175 -9.96 4.93 -42.53
C ASN A 175 -9.91 3.54 -41.85
N TRP A 176 -10.50 3.41 -40.66
CA TRP A 176 -10.54 2.14 -39.94
C TRP A 176 -11.32 1.07 -40.72
N MET A 177 -10.78 -0.14 -40.72
CA MET A 177 -11.48 -1.36 -41.12
C MET A 177 -11.31 -2.40 -40.02
N PRO A 178 -12.35 -3.21 -39.71
CA PRO A 178 -12.22 -4.29 -38.75
C PRO A 178 -11.14 -5.28 -39.20
N LYS A 179 -10.27 -5.67 -38.27
CA LYS A 179 -9.36 -6.81 -38.46
C LYS A 179 -10.19 -8.08 -38.76
N PRO A 180 -9.71 -9.01 -39.62
CA PRO A 180 -10.27 -10.35 -39.69
C PRO A 180 -10.33 -10.97 -38.29
N ASP A 181 -11.49 -11.53 -37.92
CA ASP A 181 -11.78 -12.05 -36.58
C ASP A 181 -11.52 -11.03 -35.42
N GLY A 182 -11.62 -9.73 -35.70
CA GLY A 182 -11.58 -8.64 -34.73
C GLY A 182 -12.96 -8.28 -34.16
N PHE A 183 -13.01 -7.18 -33.42
CA PHE A 183 -14.23 -6.67 -32.76
C PHE A 183 -14.68 -5.35 -33.36
N SER A 184 -16.00 -5.14 -33.49
CA SER A 184 -16.56 -3.89 -34.01
C SER A 184 -17.13 -2.99 -32.90
N TYR A 185 -17.67 -3.59 -31.84
CA TYR A 185 -18.34 -2.89 -30.75
C TYR A 185 -17.83 -3.35 -29.38
N GLY A 186 -17.93 -2.48 -28.38
CA GLY A 186 -17.64 -2.85 -26.99
C GLY A 186 -18.50 -4.02 -26.49
N THR A 187 -19.72 -4.18 -27.02
CA THR A 187 -20.60 -5.33 -26.78
C THR A 187 -19.96 -6.66 -27.16
N ASP A 188 -19.15 -6.68 -28.23
CA ASP A 188 -18.48 -7.90 -28.69
C ASP A 188 -17.36 -8.30 -27.71
N LEU A 189 -16.65 -7.32 -27.15
CA LEU A 189 -15.65 -7.53 -26.10
C LEU A 189 -16.29 -8.08 -24.81
N VAL A 190 -17.43 -7.55 -24.37
CA VAL A 190 -18.15 -8.05 -23.18
C VAL A 190 -18.58 -9.51 -23.38
N LYS A 191 -19.20 -9.83 -24.53
CA LYS A 191 -19.60 -11.20 -24.88
C LYS A 191 -18.41 -12.15 -24.91
N PHE A 192 -17.29 -11.72 -25.52
CA PHE A 192 -16.06 -12.50 -25.59
C PHE A 192 -15.44 -12.76 -24.21
N MET A 193 -15.41 -11.75 -23.34
CA MET A 193 -14.93 -11.89 -21.97
C MET A 193 -15.75 -12.90 -21.17
N LYS A 194 -17.09 -12.81 -21.22
CA LYS A 194 -17.96 -13.80 -20.56
C LYS A 194 -17.82 -15.20 -21.19
N GLN A 195 -17.62 -15.32 -22.50
CA GLN A 195 -17.40 -16.61 -23.16
C GLN A 195 -16.08 -17.30 -22.75
N GLU A 196 -14.95 -16.59 -22.76
CA GLU A 196 -13.62 -17.18 -22.53
C GLU A 196 -13.23 -17.24 -21.05
N PHE A 197 -13.73 -16.31 -20.22
CA PHE A 197 -13.30 -16.14 -18.84
C PHE A 197 -14.43 -16.27 -17.82
N GLY A 198 -15.69 -16.39 -18.24
CA GLY A 198 -16.85 -16.46 -17.35
C GLY A 198 -16.89 -15.26 -16.40
N ASP A 199 -17.16 -15.52 -15.12
CA ASP A 199 -17.20 -14.51 -14.07
C ASP A 199 -15.82 -14.27 -13.40
N THR A 200 -14.72 -14.51 -14.12
CA THR A 200 -13.36 -14.16 -13.63
C THR A 200 -13.20 -12.65 -13.43
N PHE A 201 -13.85 -11.85 -14.28
CA PHE A 201 -13.73 -10.39 -14.31
C PHE A 201 -15.02 -9.71 -13.88
N THR A 202 -14.88 -8.62 -13.12
CA THR A 202 -15.90 -7.57 -13.04
C THR A 202 -15.74 -6.66 -14.26
N ILE A 203 -16.81 -6.47 -15.02
CA ILE A 203 -16.82 -5.77 -16.31
C ILE A 203 -17.57 -4.45 -16.16
N CYS A 204 -16.87 -3.33 -16.31
CA CYS A 204 -17.49 -2.02 -16.49
C CYS A 204 -17.64 -1.71 -17.99
N VAL A 205 -18.65 -0.90 -18.35
CA VAL A 205 -18.79 -0.33 -19.70
C VAL A 205 -19.02 1.19 -19.64
N ALA A 206 -18.68 1.89 -20.72
CA ALA A 206 -18.93 3.32 -20.85
C ALA A 206 -20.38 3.62 -21.29
N GLY A 207 -20.99 4.63 -20.65
CA GLY A 207 -22.25 5.28 -21.04
C GLY A 207 -22.07 6.76 -21.34
N TYR A 208 -22.91 7.35 -22.20
CA TYR A 208 -22.71 8.71 -22.72
C TYR A 208 -23.95 9.58 -22.41
N PRO A 209 -23.91 10.47 -21.40
CA PRO A 209 -25.10 11.22 -20.97
C PRO A 209 -25.68 12.17 -22.02
N HIS A 210 -24.89 12.57 -23.01
CA HIS A 210 -25.30 13.37 -24.18
C HIS A 210 -25.54 12.52 -25.46
N GLY A 211 -25.44 11.19 -25.37
CA GLY A 211 -25.36 10.27 -26.51
C GLY A 211 -23.94 10.12 -27.05
N HIS A 212 -23.63 8.94 -27.59
CA HIS A 212 -22.36 8.68 -28.28
C HIS A 212 -22.28 9.45 -29.61
N PRO A 213 -21.18 10.16 -29.92
CA PRO A 213 -21.11 11.03 -31.10
C PRO A 213 -21.16 10.32 -32.46
N ASP A 214 -20.97 9.00 -32.47
CA ASP A 214 -21.12 8.17 -33.68
C ASP A 214 -22.52 7.51 -33.78
N CYS A 215 -23.43 7.79 -32.82
CA CYS A 215 -24.82 7.33 -32.81
C CYS A 215 -25.75 8.56 -32.90
N PRO A 216 -26.44 8.79 -34.04
CA PRO A 216 -27.24 10.00 -34.23
C PRO A 216 -28.47 10.11 -33.32
N ASP A 217 -29.04 8.99 -32.87
CA ASP A 217 -30.19 8.96 -31.97
C ASP A 217 -29.80 8.58 -30.54
N TYR A 218 -30.22 9.42 -29.60
CA TYR A 218 -29.91 9.28 -28.18
C TYR A 218 -30.56 8.06 -27.51
N LEU A 219 -31.78 7.69 -27.92
CA LEU A 219 -32.49 6.55 -27.37
C LEU A 219 -31.95 5.24 -27.96
N GLU A 220 -31.53 5.25 -29.22
CA GLU A 220 -30.79 4.14 -29.86
C GLU A 220 -29.46 3.86 -29.14
N ASP A 221 -28.68 4.88 -28.77
CA ASP A 221 -27.46 4.71 -27.97
C ASP A 221 -27.74 4.12 -26.57
N ILE A 222 -28.88 4.48 -25.95
CA ILE A 222 -29.34 3.85 -24.69
C ILE A 222 -29.74 2.39 -24.91
N VAL A 223 -30.34 2.02 -26.04
CA VAL A 223 -30.63 0.62 -26.37
C VAL A 223 -29.33 -0.17 -26.57
N HIS A 224 -28.34 0.36 -27.28
CA HIS A 224 -27.02 -0.27 -27.40
C HIS A 224 -26.26 -0.32 -26.06
N LEU A 225 -26.47 0.64 -25.16
CA LEU A 225 -25.98 0.56 -23.78
C LEU A 225 -26.65 -0.58 -23.02
N LYS A 226 -27.96 -0.78 -23.19
CA LYS A 226 -28.66 -1.94 -22.64
C LYS A 226 -28.13 -3.25 -23.22
N GLU A 227 -27.86 -3.35 -24.51
CA GLU A 227 -27.24 -4.55 -25.12
C GLU A 227 -25.86 -4.87 -24.52
N LYS A 228 -25.03 -3.85 -24.22
CA LYS A 228 -23.76 -4.02 -23.50
C LYS A 228 -23.97 -4.55 -22.08
N VAL A 229 -25.00 -4.07 -21.37
CA VAL A 229 -25.33 -4.53 -20.01
C VAL A 229 -25.88 -5.96 -20.02
N ASP A 230 -26.85 -6.24 -20.88
CA ASP A 230 -27.47 -7.56 -21.03
C ASP A 230 -26.47 -8.63 -21.50
N ALA A 231 -25.39 -8.24 -22.18
CA ALA A 231 -24.25 -9.11 -22.51
C ALA A 231 -23.39 -9.52 -21.30
N GLY A 232 -23.60 -8.91 -20.13
CA GLY A 232 -22.93 -9.25 -18.87
C GLY A 232 -21.98 -8.18 -18.31
N ALA A 233 -22.27 -6.89 -18.51
CA ALA A 233 -21.56 -5.82 -17.79
C ALA A 233 -22.17 -5.61 -16.39
N ASP A 234 -21.32 -5.42 -15.38
CA ASP A 234 -21.68 -5.35 -13.96
C ASP A 234 -22.01 -3.94 -13.49
N PHE A 235 -21.41 -2.90 -14.10
CA PHE A 235 -21.72 -1.48 -13.85
C PHE A 235 -21.32 -0.57 -15.02
N ILE A 236 -21.76 0.69 -14.93
CA ILE A 236 -21.51 1.74 -15.94
C ILE A 236 -20.74 2.89 -15.30
N ILE A 237 -19.71 3.40 -15.98
CA ILE A 237 -19.15 4.74 -15.74
C ILE A 237 -19.59 5.64 -16.90
N THR A 238 -20.06 6.85 -16.59
CA THR A 238 -20.46 7.81 -17.63
C THR A 238 -19.29 8.65 -18.12
N GLN A 239 -19.26 8.95 -19.41
CA GLN A 239 -18.51 10.08 -19.96
C GLN A 239 -18.84 11.39 -19.20
N LEU A 240 -17.90 12.33 -19.20
CA LEU A 240 -18.03 13.63 -18.54
C LEU A 240 -19.25 14.43 -19.03
N PHE A 241 -19.76 15.28 -18.14
CA PHE A 241 -20.82 16.23 -18.39
C PHE A 241 -20.59 17.51 -17.58
N PHE A 242 -21.27 18.60 -17.95
CA PHE A 242 -21.13 19.91 -17.29
C PHE A 242 -22.39 20.32 -16.49
N GLU A 243 -23.50 19.61 -16.64
CA GLU A 243 -24.77 19.90 -15.95
C GLU A 243 -25.34 18.62 -15.31
N THR A 244 -25.76 18.72 -14.05
CA THR A 244 -26.30 17.59 -13.27
C THR A 244 -27.63 17.08 -13.82
N SER A 245 -28.42 17.99 -14.41
CA SER A 245 -29.64 17.72 -15.18
C SER A 245 -29.44 16.65 -16.27
N THR A 246 -28.34 16.71 -17.04
CA THR A 246 -28.01 15.76 -18.10
C THR A 246 -27.84 14.35 -17.53
N TYR A 247 -27.04 14.20 -16.46
CA TYR A 247 -26.83 12.90 -15.83
C TYR A 247 -28.15 12.35 -15.25
N LEU A 248 -28.93 13.19 -14.57
CA LEU A 248 -30.20 12.76 -13.96
C LEU A 248 -31.26 12.38 -15.02
N LYS A 249 -31.23 12.99 -16.21
CA LYS A 249 -32.02 12.54 -17.37
C LYS A 249 -31.53 11.17 -17.84
N PHE A 250 -30.25 11.04 -18.17
CA PHE A 250 -29.64 9.78 -18.63
C PHE A 250 -29.89 8.61 -17.66
N TYR A 251 -29.81 8.86 -16.36
CA TYR A 251 -30.13 7.87 -15.33
C TYR A 251 -31.59 7.39 -15.43
N ARG A 252 -32.57 8.30 -15.53
CA ARG A 252 -34.00 7.93 -15.66
C ARG A 252 -34.25 7.13 -16.93
N ASP A 253 -33.72 7.59 -18.05
CA ASP A 253 -33.94 6.97 -19.36
C ASP A 253 -33.30 5.57 -19.42
N CYS A 254 -32.11 5.38 -18.81
CA CYS A 254 -31.50 4.05 -18.61
C CYS A 254 -32.38 3.13 -17.75
N ARG A 255 -33.00 3.65 -16.68
CA ARG A 255 -33.90 2.86 -15.82
C ARG A 255 -35.21 2.52 -16.53
N GLU A 256 -35.73 3.39 -17.40
CA GLU A 256 -36.93 3.17 -18.21
C GLU A 256 -36.76 2.02 -19.22
N VAL A 257 -35.61 1.93 -19.90
CA VAL A 257 -35.30 0.77 -20.75
C VAL A 257 -34.95 -0.50 -19.96
N GLY A 258 -34.86 -0.42 -18.62
CA GLY A 258 -34.63 -1.56 -17.74
C GLY A 258 -33.16 -1.91 -17.45
N ILE A 259 -32.21 -0.98 -17.66
CA ILE A 259 -30.84 -1.13 -17.14
C ILE A 259 -30.92 -1.04 -15.62
N LYS A 260 -30.46 -2.07 -14.90
CA LYS A 260 -30.53 -2.14 -13.41
C LYS A 260 -29.20 -1.99 -12.69
N VAL A 261 -28.09 -2.17 -13.39
CA VAL A 261 -26.73 -2.06 -12.80
C VAL A 261 -26.44 -0.66 -12.23
N PRO A 262 -25.46 -0.52 -11.33
CA PRO A 262 -24.98 0.79 -10.89
C PRO A 262 -24.52 1.64 -12.07
N ILE A 263 -24.82 2.94 -12.00
CA ILE A 263 -24.35 3.95 -12.94
C ILE A 263 -23.58 4.97 -12.10
N ILE A 264 -22.32 5.20 -12.45
CA ILE A 264 -21.41 6.10 -11.72
C ILE A 264 -21.12 7.33 -12.60
N PRO A 265 -21.45 8.55 -12.16
CA PRO A 265 -21.14 9.77 -12.91
C PRO A 265 -19.63 10.02 -12.98
N GLY A 266 -19.13 10.23 -14.20
CA GLY A 266 -17.78 10.72 -14.46
C GLY A 266 -17.69 12.25 -14.35
N ILE A 267 -16.84 12.74 -13.45
CA ILE A 267 -16.64 14.14 -13.11
C ILE A 267 -15.24 14.58 -13.56
N LEU A 268 -15.17 15.63 -14.38
CA LEU A 268 -13.92 16.26 -14.80
C LEU A 268 -13.76 17.63 -14.12
N PRO A 269 -12.87 17.76 -13.13
CA PRO A 269 -12.52 19.07 -12.58
C PRO A 269 -11.84 19.96 -13.64
N ILE A 270 -12.29 21.20 -13.77
CA ILE A 270 -11.64 22.18 -14.65
C ILE A 270 -10.36 22.69 -13.95
N GLN A 271 -9.19 22.42 -14.56
CA GLN A 271 -7.88 22.70 -13.94
C GLN A 271 -7.01 23.71 -14.72
N GLY A 272 -7.57 24.36 -15.74
CA GLY A 272 -6.90 25.33 -16.62
C GLY A 272 -7.63 25.49 -17.95
N TYR A 273 -7.56 26.68 -18.55
CA TYR A 273 -8.37 27.03 -19.74
C TYR A 273 -8.01 26.19 -20.97
N GLN A 274 -6.71 26.01 -21.23
CA GLN A 274 -6.24 25.23 -22.37
C GLN A 274 -6.58 23.74 -22.22
N SER A 275 -6.59 23.21 -20.99
CA SER A 275 -7.03 21.83 -20.72
C SER A 275 -8.51 21.64 -21.05
N LEU A 276 -9.38 22.57 -20.62
CA LEU A 276 -10.81 22.55 -20.95
C LEU A 276 -11.03 22.53 -22.47
N ARG A 277 -10.37 23.43 -23.21
CA ARG A 277 -10.45 23.52 -24.68
C ARG A 277 -9.93 22.27 -25.39
N SER A 278 -8.90 21.63 -24.87
CA SER A 278 -8.38 20.37 -25.43
C SER A 278 -9.35 19.22 -25.21
N LEU A 279 -9.94 19.12 -24.02
CA LEU A 279 -10.83 18.03 -23.65
C LEU A 279 -12.17 18.09 -24.39
N THR A 280 -12.76 19.28 -24.54
CA THR A 280 -14.02 19.47 -25.29
C THR A 280 -13.87 19.11 -26.77
N LYS A 281 -12.70 19.40 -27.37
CA LYS A 281 -12.38 18.95 -28.74
C LYS A 281 -12.30 17.43 -28.85
N LEU A 282 -11.78 16.74 -27.83
CA LEU A 282 -11.65 15.28 -27.81
C LEU A 282 -12.98 14.58 -27.53
N SER A 283 -13.75 15.07 -26.55
CA SER A 283 -15.05 14.49 -26.18
C SER A 283 -16.20 14.86 -27.13
N LYS A 284 -15.96 15.76 -28.10
CA LYS A 284 -16.97 16.35 -28.99
C LYS A 284 -18.13 17.02 -28.22
N LEU A 285 -17.89 17.49 -26.99
CA LEU A 285 -18.87 18.17 -26.14
C LEU A 285 -18.71 19.69 -26.18
N GLU A 286 -19.82 20.42 -26.19
CA GLU A 286 -19.80 21.87 -26.01
C GLU A 286 -19.72 22.26 -24.53
N VAL A 287 -19.03 23.36 -24.23
CA VAL A 287 -19.01 23.95 -22.88
C VAL A 287 -20.23 24.86 -22.74
N PRO A 288 -21.08 24.65 -21.71
CA PRO A 288 -22.21 25.53 -21.42
C PRO A 288 -21.85 27.02 -21.35
N HIS A 289 -22.78 27.87 -21.79
CA HIS A 289 -22.55 29.30 -21.99
C HIS A 289 -22.08 30.01 -20.72
N ASN A 290 -22.74 29.71 -19.60
CA ASN A 290 -22.42 30.20 -18.25
C ASN A 290 -20.98 29.87 -17.82
N ILE A 291 -20.51 28.64 -18.07
CA ILE A 291 -19.14 28.21 -17.75
C ILE A 291 -18.14 28.96 -18.63
N ARG A 292 -18.45 29.12 -19.92
CA ARG A 292 -17.60 29.87 -20.85
C ARG A 292 -17.49 31.35 -20.45
N GLU A 293 -18.60 32.00 -20.09
CA GLU A 293 -18.64 33.39 -19.65
C GLU A 293 -17.92 33.60 -18.31
N ALA A 294 -18.05 32.67 -17.36
CA ALA A 294 -17.35 32.75 -16.07
C ALA A 294 -15.83 32.57 -16.20
N ILE A 295 -15.38 31.71 -17.12
CA ILE A 295 -13.95 31.42 -17.33
C ILE A 295 -13.27 32.47 -18.24
N GLN A 296 -13.98 33.06 -19.20
CA GLN A 296 -13.38 33.97 -20.19
C GLN A 296 -12.57 35.16 -19.60
N PRO A 297 -12.99 35.82 -18.49
CA PRO A 297 -12.21 36.90 -17.87
C PRO A 297 -10.95 36.43 -17.15
N ILE A 298 -10.93 35.18 -16.69
CA ILE A 298 -9.85 34.57 -15.88
C ILE A 298 -9.00 33.58 -16.67
N LYS A 299 -9.24 33.42 -17.98
CA LYS A 299 -8.67 32.38 -18.86
C LYS A 299 -7.13 32.27 -18.84
N ASP A 300 -6.44 33.37 -18.52
CA ASP A 300 -4.97 33.48 -18.49
C ASP A 300 -4.39 33.31 -17.06
N ASP A 301 -5.25 33.09 -16.05
CA ASP A 301 -4.90 32.76 -14.65
C ASP A 301 -5.34 31.32 -14.31
N ASP A 302 -4.43 30.37 -14.49
CA ASP A 302 -4.67 28.95 -14.16
C ASP A 302 -5.00 28.69 -12.68
N ALA A 303 -4.67 29.60 -11.75
CA ALA A 303 -5.06 29.47 -10.34
C ALA A 303 -6.52 29.87 -10.13
N ALA A 304 -6.95 31.00 -10.70
CA ALA A 304 -8.35 31.41 -10.70
C ALA A 304 -9.26 30.40 -11.44
N VAL A 305 -8.85 29.92 -12.62
CA VAL A 305 -9.61 28.91 -13.39
C VAL A 305 -9.76 27.61 -12.61
N ARG A 306 -8.70 27.15 -11.92
CA ARG A 306 -8.77 25.96 -11.07
C ARG A 306 -9.68 26.17 -9.85
N SER A 307 -9.64 27.34 -9.21
CA SER A 307 -10.53 27.67 -8.10
C SER A 307 -12.00 27.65 -8.51
N TYR A 308 -12.33 28.25 -9.66
CA TYR A 308 -13.65 28.16 -10.27
C TYR A 308 -14.06 26.71 -10.58
N GLY A 309 -13.14 25.92 -11.17
CA GLY A 309 -13.38 24.52 -11.51
C GLY A 309 -13.63 23.61 -10.31
N VAL A 310 -12.93 23.85 -9.19
CA VAL A 310 -13.18 23.19 -7.90
C VAL A 310 -14.57 23.55 -7.39
N HIS A 311 -14.92 24.85 -7.35
CA HIS A 311 -16.22 25.31 -6.87
C HIS A 311 -17.39 24.70 -7.67
N LEU A 312 -17.30 24.73 -9.00
CA LEU A 312 -18.28 24.13 -9.90
C LEU A 312 -18.42 22.62 -9.65
N ALA A 313 -17.31 21.89 -9.56
CA ALA A 313 -17.33 20.45 -9.33
C ALA A 313 -17.90 20.09 -7.94
N VAL A 314 -17.58 20.85 -6.89
CA VAL A 314 -18.17 20.66 -5.55
C VAL A 314 -19.69 20.85 -5.58
N GLN A 315 -20.20 21.89 -6.27
CA GLN A 315 -21.64 22.09 -6.43
C GLN A 315 -22.29 20.91 -7.16
N MET A 316 -21.77 20.53 -8.33
CA MET A 316 -22.29 19.41 -9.11
C MET A 316 -22.29 18.10 -8.32
N CYS A 317 -21.20 17.80 -7.60
CA CYS A 317 -21.10 16.60 -6.79
C CYS A 317 -22.10 16.58 -5.63
N ARG A 318 -22.36 17.72 -4.96
CA ARG A 318 -23.41 17.81 -3.92
C ARG A 318 -24.80 17.54 -4.50
N GLU A 319 -25.17 18.26 -5.56
CA GLU A 319 -26.45 18.05 -6.26
C GLU A 319 -26.66 16.58 -6.70
N LEU A 320 -25.61 15.92 -7.20
CA LEU A 320 -25.64 14.49 -7.55
C LEU A 320 -25.83 13.61 -6.31
N LEU A 321 -25.08 13.81 -5.24
CA LEU A 321 -25.17 12.99 -4.01
C LEU A 321 -26.53 13.17 -3.29
N ASP A 322 -27.06 14.39 -3.31
CA ASP A 322 -28.34 14.80 -2.69
C ASP A 322 -29.56 14.33 -3.51
N SER A 323 -29.38 13.99 -4.79
CA SER A 323 -30.44 13.45 -5.66
C SER A 323 -31.01 12.09 -5.18
N GLY A 324 -30.34 11.42 -4.24
CA GLY A 324 -30.71 10.11 -3.72
C GLY A 324 -30.42 8.92 -4.66
N VAL A 325 -30.03 9.16 -5.92
CA VAL A 325 -29.74 8.10 -6.90
C VAL A 325 -28.24 7.87 -7.17
N VAL A 326 -27.37 8.65 -6.53
CA VAL A 326 -25.90 8.55 -6.66
C VAL A 326 -25.24 8.28 -5.31
N ASN A 327 -24.42 7.23 -5.26
CA ASN A 327 -23.54 6.92 -4.13
C ASN A 327 -22.05 7.06 -4.48
N GLY A 328 -21.68 6.78 -5.73
CA GLY A 328 -20.31 6.85 -6.22
C GLY A 328 -20.05 8.09 -7.08
N LEU A 329 -18.85 8.66 -6.98
CA LEU A 329 -18.35 9.70 -7.89
C LEU A 329 -17.04 9.25 -8.53
N HIS A 330 -16.94 9.28 -9.86
CA HIS A 330 -15.72 8.89 -10.57
C HIS A 330 -14.98 10.13 -11.07
N PHE A 331 -13.72 10.33 -10.70
CA PHE A 331 -12.96 11.55 -11.01
C PHE A 331 -11.89 11.35 -12.08
N TYR A 332 -12.03 12.08 -13.19
CA TYR A 332 -11.01 12.21 -14.22
C TYR A 332 -9.85 13.09 -13.73
N THR A 333 -8.81 12.48 -13.16
CA THR A 333 -7.75 13.24 -12.45
C THR A 333 -6.84 14.02 -13.40
N LEU A 334 -6.71 13.58 -14.65
CA LEU A 334 -5.68 14.00 -15.62
C LEU A 334 -4.25 13.87 -15.06
N ASN A 335 -3.99 12.87 -14.22
CA ASN A 335 -2.75 12.69 -13.47
C ASN A 335 -2.37 13.93 -12.62
N ARG A 336 -3.38 14.65 -12.11
CA ARG A 336 -3.24 15.81 -11.22
C ARG A 336 -4.06 15.59 -9.94
N GLU A 337 -3.53 16.11 -8.84
CA GLU A 337 -3.96 15.76 -7.49
C GLU A 337 -4.73 16.90 -6.81
N VAL A 338 -4.17 18.11 -6.83
CA VAL A 338 -4.62 19.27 -6.04
C VAL A 338 -6.14 19.51 -6.13
N ALA A 339 -6.69 19.64 -7.34
CA ALA A 339 -8.11 19.94 -7.52
C ALA A 339 -9.03 18.79 -7.04
N VAL A 340 -8.65 17.54 -7.32
CA VAL A 340 -9.46 16.36 -6.94
C VAL A 340 -9.48 16.18 -5.42
N VAL A 341 -8.32 16.31 -4.77
CA VAL A 341 -8.21 16.21 -3.30
C VAL A 341 -9.00 17.32 -2.61
N ASP A 342 -8.94 18.54 -3.11
CA ASP A 342 -9.70 19.69 -2.59
C ASP A 342 -11.22 19.46 -2.69
N ILE A 343 -11.71 19.02 -3.86
CA ILE A 343 -13.12 18.65 -4.04
C ILE A 343 -13.54 17.55 -3.05
N LEU A 344 -12.76 16.46 -2.95
CA LEU A 344 -13.08 15.33 -2.07
C LEU A 344 -13.12 15.73 -0.59
N LYS A 345 -12.22 16.62 -0.15
CA LYS A 345 -12.24 17.19 1.21
C LYS A 345 -13.47 18.07 1.45
N GLN A 346 -13.80 18.96 0.51
CA GLN A 346 -15.00 19.80 0.60
C GLN A 346 -16.32 19.02 0.54
N LEU A 347 -16.30 17.78 0.04
CA LEU A 347 -17.43 16.84 0.06
C LEU A 347 -17.45 15.94 1.29
N GLY A 348 -16.42 15.96 2.15
CA GLY A 348 -16.30 15.04 3.29
C GLY A 348 -16.06 13.58 2.89
N LEU A 349 -15.60 13.34 1.66
CA LEU A 349 -15.32 12.00 1.12
C LEU A 349 -13.85 11.58 1.26
N TRP A 350 -12.97 12.52 1.62
CA TRP A 350 -11.56 12.25 1.85
C TRP A 350 -11.30 11.75 3.27
N CYS A 351 -10.65 10.60 3.42
CA CYS A 351 -10.22 10.11 4.74
C CYS A 351 -9.14 11.01 5.35
N GLU A 352 -9.45 11.65 6.48
CA GLU A 352 -8.49 12.51 7.21
C GLU A 352 -7.69 11.77 8.29
N ASP A 353 -8.12 10.57 8.71
CA ASP A 353 -7.40 9.71 9.64
C ASP A 353 -7.02 8.35 8.98
N PRO A 354 -5.81 8.24 8.41
CA PRO A 354 -5.31 6.99 7.85
C PRO A 354 -5.10 5.86 8.88
N LEU A 355 -4.98 6.18 10.19
CA LEU A 355 -4.78 5.16 11.23
C LEU A 355 -6.04 4.33 11.44
N ALA A 356 -7.21 4.96 11.36
CA ALA A 356 -8.51 4.27 11.36
C ALA A 356 -8.68 3.24 10.22
N MET A 357 -7.80 3.24 9.21
CA MET A 357 -7.77 2.27 8.11
C MET A 357 -6.64 1.23 8.20
N LYS A 358 -5.73 1.31 9.18
CA LYS A 358 -4.60 0.36 9.32
C LYS A 358 -5.06 -0.99 9.88
N ALA A 359 -5.42 -1.90 9.00
CA ALA A 359 -5.71 -3.29 9.35
C ALA A 359 -4.51 -4.01 10.01
N LEU A 360 -3.29 -3.69 9.55
CA LEU A 360 -2.00 -4.22 10.00
C LEU A 360 -0.96 -3.08 10.07
N PRO A 361 0.21 -3.27 10.71
CA PRO A 361 1.28 -2.26 10.73
C PRO A 361 1.85 -1.89 9.35
N TRP A 362 1.60 -2.71 8.33
CA TRP A 362 2.06 -2.53 6.95
C TRP A 362 0.90 -2.65 5.95
N LYS A 363 1.06 -2.06 4.77
CA LYS A 363 0.03 -2.07 3.73
C LYS A 363 -0.08 -3.45 3.07
N GLN A 364 -1.29 -4.02 3.07
CA GLN A 364 -1.60 -5.25 2.35
C GLN A 364 -1.64 -5.01 0.83
N SER A 365 -1.47 -6.08 0.05
CA SER A 365 -1.57 -6.00 -1.42
C SER A 365 -3.03 -5.91 -1.87
N GLY A 366 -3.31 -5.20 -2.97
CA GLY A 366 -4.64 -5.16 -3.57
C GLY A 366 -5.03 -6.48 -4.24
N ASN A 367 -4.05 -7.36 -4.49
CA ASN A 367 -4.26 -8.67 -5.11
C ASN A 367 -4.89 -9.68 -4.14
N SER A 368 -6.19 -9.50 -3.92
CA SER A 368 -7.05 -10.31 -3.05
C SER A 368 -7.23 -11.77 -3.48
N LYS A 369 -6.62 -12.21 -4.59
CA LYS A 369 -6.58 -13.63 -4.97
C LYS A 369 -5.29 -14.31 -4.50
N ARG A 370 -4.14 -13.66 -4.68
CA ARG A 370 -2.83 -14.28 -4.44
C ARG A 370 -2.31 -14.04 -3.01
N ARG A 371 -2.62 -12.88 -2.41
CA ARG A 371 -2.04 -12.45 -1.12
C ARG A 371 -3.07 -12.13 -0.03
N CYS A 372 -4.32 -12.57 -0.18
CA CYS A 372 -5.39 -12.27 0.79
C CYS A 372 -5.20 -12.95 2.16
N SER A 373 -4.47 -14.07 2.21
CA SER A 373 -4.10 -14.75 3.46
C SER A 373 -2.84 -14.18 4.11
N GLU A 374 -2.14 -13.24 3.45
CA GLU A 374 -0.88 -12.69 3.96
C GLU A 374 -1.17 -11.72 5.11
N ASP A 375 -0.82 -12.13 6.33
CA ASP A 375 -1.00 -11.33 7.55
C ASP A 375 0.28 -11.17 8.40
N VAL A 376 1.39 -11.85 8.04
CA VAL A 376 2.68 -11.79 8.76
C VAL A 376 3.88 -11.64 7.81
N ARG A 377 4.82 -10.75 8.16
CA ARG A 377 6.03 -10.45 7.37
C ARG A 377 7.30 -10.30 8.22
N PRO A 378 8.51 -10.51 7.66
CA PRO A 378 9.76 -10.15 8.31
C PRO A 378 9.93 -8.63 8.37
N ILE A 379 10.41 -8.10 9.49
CA ILE A 379 10.52 -6.65 9.74
C ILE A 379 11.49 -5.92 8.78
N PHE A 380 12.44 -6.63 8.18
CA PHE A 380 13.56 -6.08 7.43
C PHE A 380 13.16 -5.19 6.24
N TRP A 381 12.04 -5.53 5.58
CA TRP A 381 11.52 -4.75 4.44
C TRP A 381 10.46 -3.71 4.83
N ALA A 382 10.33 -3.33 6.12
CA ALA A 382 9.34 -2.35 6.58
C ALA A 382 9.39 -1.01 5.80
N SER A 383 10.60 -0.47 5.54
CA SER A 383 10.79 0.72 4.70
C SER A 383 10.90 0.43 3.19
N ARG A 384 10.86 -0.85 2.77
CA ARG A 384 10.97 -1.28 1.36
C ARG A 384 9.89 -2.30 0.96
N PRO A 385 8.60 -2.06 1.24
CA PRO A 385 7.53 -3.03 1.02
C PRO A 385 7.39 -3.42 -0.46
N LYS A 386 7.66 -2.49 -1.39
CA LYS A 386 7.63 -2.75 -2.83
C LYS A 386 8.68 -3.80 -3.26
N SER A 387 9.87 -3.81 -2.62
CA SER A 387 10.91 -4.82 -2.86
C SER A 387 10.50 -6.19 -2.33
N TYR A 388 9.94 -6.24 -1.12
CA TYR A 388 9.41 -7.48 -0.56
C TYR A 388 8.32 -8.11 -1.44
N ILE A 389 7.37 -7.31 -1.95
CA ILE A 389 6.33 -7.80 -2.88
C ILE A 389 6.97 -8.40 -4.14
N TYR A 390 7.98 -7.75 -4.73
CA TYR A 390 8.69 -8.26 -5.89
C TYR A 390 9.44 -9.57 -5.59
N ARG A 391 10.24 -9.61 -4.52
CA ARG A 391 11.00 -10.81 -4.11
C ARG A 391 10.13 -12.02 -3.77
N THR A 392 8.91 -11.78 -3.30
CA THR A 392 7.92 -12.84 -2.98
C THR A 392 6.86 -13.01 -4.07
N GLN A 393 7.01 -12.37 -5.25
CA GLN A 393 5.97 -12.36 -6.29
C GLN A 393 5.76 -13.72 -6.96
N GLU A 394 6.72 -14.63 -6.87
CA GLU A 394 6.63 -15.99 -7.43
C GLU A 394 6.23 -17.05 -6.39
N TRP A 395 5.87 -16.65 -5.16
CA TRP A 395 5.36 -17.59 -4.17
C TRP A 395 3.93 -18.05 -4.53
N ASP A 396 3.66 -19.34 -4.32
CA ASP A 396 2.34 -19.95 -4.50
C ASP A 396 1.43 -19.66 -3.30
N ASP A 397 1.93 -19.90 -2.09
CA ASP A 397 1.27 -19.65 -0.81
C ASP A 397 1.97 -18.55 0.01
N PHE A 398 1.21 -17.85 0.85
CA PHE A 398 1.71 -16.76 1.71
C PHE A 398 1.42 -17.02 3.19
N PRO A 399 2.37 -16.74 4.10
CA PRO A 399 2.22 -16.97 5.53
C PRO A 399 0.98 -16.31 6.15
N ASN A 400 0.28 -17.09 6.98
CA ASN A 400 -0.97 -16.74 7.64
C ASN A 400 -0.92 -17.18 9.12
N GLY A 401 -1.16 -16.25 10.06
CA GLY A 401 -1.17 -16.44 11.50
C GLY A 401 0.22 -16.63 12.12
N ARG A 402 1.04 -17.54 11.56
CA ARG A 402 2.47 -17.69 11.93
C ARG A 402 3.34 -17.65 10.69
N TRP A 403 4.51 -17.01 10.82
CA TRP A 403 5.59 -17.28 9.88
C TRP A 403 5.92 -18.77 9.99
N GLY A 404 5.84 -19.48 8.87
CA GLY A 404 6.01 -20.94 8.83
C GLY A 404 7.43 -21.36 9.20
N ALA A 405 7.66 -22.67 9.27
CA ALA A 405 9.03 -23.18 9.23
C ALA A 405 9.74 -22.61 7.99
N SER A 406 11.02 -22.28 8.13
CA SER A 406 11.81 -21.52 7.14
C SER A 406 12.12 -22.29 5.83
N GLU A 407 11.32 -23.31 5.54
CA GLU A 407 11.21 -24.12 4.31
C GLU A 407 10.25 -23.48 3.28
N SER A 408 9.71 -22.29 3.58
CA SER A 408 8.93 -21.47 2.64
C SER A 408 9.74 -21.18 1.36
N PRO A 409 9.08 -20.91 0.20
CA PRO A 409 9.80 -20.74 -1.06
C PRO A 409 10.89 -19.66 -0.95
N ALA A 410 12.06 -19.91 -1.54
CA ALA A 410 13.17 -18.96 -1.46
C ALA A 410 12.75 -17.57 -1.95
N PHE A 411 13.25 -16.51 -1.30
CA PHE A 411 13.05 -15.14 -1.78
C PHE A 411 13.75 -14.99 -3.15
N GLY A 412 13.01 -14.58 -4.16
CA GLY A 412 13.55 -14.36 -5.50
C GLY A 412 14.67 -13.31 -5.51
N ASP A 413 15.66 -13.51 -6.36
CA ASP A 413 16.77 -12.57 -6.56
C ASP A 413 16.26 -11.19 -7.01
N LEU A 414 16.72 -10.13 -6.35
CA LEU A 414 16.54 -8.77 -6.87
C LEU A 414 17.64 -8.49 -7.90
N LYS A 415 17.38 -8.82 -9.17
CA LYS A 415 18.34 -8.63 -10.28
C LYS A 415 18.31 -7.21 -10.85
N ASP A 416 17.13 -6.60 -10.88
CA ASP A 416 16.89 -5.30 -11.50
C ASP A 416 16.59 -4.21 -10.45
N TYR A 417 17.64 -3.69 -9.81
CA TYR A 417 17.56 -2.54 -8.89
C TYR A 417 17.03 -1.25 -9.56
N TYR A 418 16.93 -1.23 -10.89
CA TYR A 418 16.45 -0.11 -11.70
C TYR A 418 14.94 -0.17 -12.03
N LEU A 419 14.19 -1.15 -11.50
CA LEU A 419 12.74 -1.17 -11.63
C LEU A 419 12.15 0.14 -11.10
N PHE A 420 11.40 0.87 -11.94
CA PHE A 420 10.95 2.24 -11.66
C PHE A 420 10.13 2.45 -10.37
N TYR A 421 9.56 1.37 -9.82
CA TYR A 421 8.83 1.33 -8.55
C TYR A 421 9.69 0.95 -7.33
N LEU A 422 10.98 0.65 -7.51
CA LEU A 422 11.98 0.38 -6.46
C LEU A 422 13.06 1.46 -6.35
N CYS A 423 13.21 2.30 -7.39
CA CYS A 423 14.08 3.48 -7.41
C CYS A 423 13.71 4.49 -6.32
N LEU A 424 14.71 5.27 -5.88
CA LEU A 424 14.49 6.44 -5.02
C LEU A 424 13.59 7.48 -5.72
N ARG A 425 12.66 8.06 -4.97
CA ARG A 425 11.82 9.20 -5.37
C ARG A 425 12.66 10.47 -5.57
N SER A 426 13.76 10.59 -4.83
CA SER A 426 14.70 11.72 -4.90
C SER A 426 15.66 11.58 -6.09
N LYS A 427 15.93 12.69 -6.78
CA LYS A 427 16.89 12.73 -7.89
C LYS A 427 18.33 12.63 -7.38
N PRO A 428 19.29 12.11 -8.19
CA PRO A 428 20.69 11.98 -7.79
C PRO A 428 21.32 13.27 -7.24
N GLU A 429 21.00 14.43 -7.82
CA GLU A 429 21.52 15.73 -7.37
C GLU A 429 20.95 16.12 -5.99
N THR A 430 19.69 15.77 -5.72
CA THR A 430 19.05 15.99 -4.42
C THR A 430 19.63 15.04 -3.36
N CYS A 431 19.82 13.76 -3.69
CA CYS A 431 20.49 12.81 -2.81
C CYS A 431 21.91 13.27 -2.47
N ARG A 432 22.67 13.74 -3.45
CA ARG A 432 24.04 14.25 -3.26
C ARG A 432 24.08 15.51 -2.38
N ALA A 433 23.15 16.44 -2.56
CA ALA A 433 23.04 17.63 -1.70
C ALA A 433 22.66 17.28 -0.23
N MET A 434 21.88 16.22 -0.01
CA MET A 434 21.55 15.72 1.34
C MET A 434 22.70 14.93 1.97
N TRP A 435 23.24 13.96 1.25
CA TRP A 435 24.19 12.97 1.76
C TRP A 435 25.66 13.40 1.66
N GLY A 436 25.92 14.57 1.08
CA GLY A 436 27.24 15.19 0.99
C GLY A 436 27.78 15.18 -0.44
N GLU A 437 28.17 16.37 -0.92
CA GLU A 437 28.85 16.54 -2.21
C GLU A 437 30.19 15.80 -2.27
N GLU A 438 30.89 15.77 -1.14
CA GLU A 438 32.15 15.06 -0.91
C GLU A 438 32.16 14.47 0.51
N LEU A 439 32.68 13.24 0.63
CA LEU A 439 32.87 12.51 1.88
C LEU A 439 34.37 12.29 2.08
N LEU A 440 34.92 12.82 3.18
CA LEU A 440 36.35 12.80 3.47
C LEU A 440 36.69 11.76 4.55
N ALA A 441 35.79 11.56 5.51
CA ALA A 441 35.93 10.61 6.60
C ALA A 441 34.62 9.86 6.87
N VAL A 442 34.71 8.71 7.54
CA VAL A 442 33.54 7.88 7.91
C VAL A 442 32.56 8.66 8.80
N SER A 443 33.06 9.60 9.59
CA SER A 443 32.25 10.55 10.37
C SER A 443 31.33 11.45 9.53
N ASP A 444 31.65 11.73 8.25
CA ASP A 444 30.71 12.41 7.36
C ASP A 444 29.46 11.54 7.15
N VAL A 445 29.62 10.22 7.01
CA VAL A 445 28.52 9.27 6.84
C VAL A 445 27.71 9.16 8.14
N HIS A 446 28.35 9.07 9.30
CA HIS A 446 27.68 9.09 10.62
C HIS A 446 26.76 10.32 10.76
N HIS A 447 27.27 11.48 10.37
CA HIS A 447 26.55 12.74 10.46
C HIS A 447 25.34 12.83 9.51
N VAL A 448 25.36 12.13 8.36
CA VAL A 448 24.18 12.03 7.46
C VAL A 448 23.04 11.26 8.12
N PHE A 449 23.33 10.12 8.76
CA PHE A 449 22.35 9.35 9.53
C PHE A 449 21.81 10.17 10.72
N GLU A 450 22.69 10.84 11.46
CA GLU A 450 22.31 11.77 12.54
C GLU A 450 21.38 12.89 12.06
N CYS A 451 21.68 13.53 10.92
CA CYS A 451 20.84 14.57 10.34
C CYS A 451 19.46 14.04 9.93
N TYR A 452 19.38 12.82 9.39
CA TYR A 452 18.10 12.18 9.06
C TYR A 452 17.23 11.95 10.30
N ILE A 453 17.82 11.36 11.35
CA ILE A 453 17.12 11.08 12.62
C ILE A 453 16.66 12.37 13.32
N THR A 454 17.54 13.36 13.42
CA THR A 454 17.25 14.61 14.13
C THR A 454 16.39 15.59 13.34
N GLY A 455 16.37 15.50 12.01
CA GLY A 455 15.76 16.49 11.10
C GLY A 455 16.56 17.80 11.00
N GLN A 456 17.80 17.82 11.51
CA GLN A 456 18.72 18.95 11.40
C GLN A 456 19.22 19.10 9.95
N LYS A 457 19.82 20.27 9.69
CA LYS A 457 20.48 20.56 8.42
C LYS A 457 21.92 20.07 8.48
N ASN A 458 22.38 19.46 7.39
CA ASN A 458 23.79 19.10 7.19
C ASN A 458 24.68 20.35 7.08
N LYS A 459 26.00 20.13 6.96
CA LYS A 459 27.03 21.18 6.79
C LYS A 459 26.77 22.19 5.67
N ASN A 460 25.93 21.86 4.69
CA ASN A 460 25.57 22.73 3.55
C ASN A 460 24.20 23.42 3.71
N GLY A 461 23.55 23.30 4.88
CA GLY A 461 22.25 23.91 5.15
C GLY A 461 21.03 23.15 4.57
N VAL A 462 21.23 21.92 4.09
CA VAL A 462 20.22 21.05 3.49
C VAL A 462 19.72 20.05 4.55
N LYS A 463 18.39 19.85 4.67
CA LYS A 463 17.84 18.80 5.53
C LYS A 463 18.00 17.44 4.85
N VAL A 464 18.39 16.42 5.60
CA VAL A 464 18.40 15.03 5.11
C VAL A 464 17.01 14.45 5.32
N THR A 465 16.24 14.25 4.26
CA THR A 465 14.84 13.76 4.33
C THR A 465 14.69 12.28 3.98
N SER A 466 15.75 11.62 3.53
CA SER A 466 15.78 10.18 3.26
C SER A 466 17.20 9.62 3.40
N LEU A 467 17.29 8.29 3.52
CA LEU A 467 18.50 7.48 3.43
C LEU A 467 18.35 6.44 2.31
N PRO A 468 19.43 5.81 1.82
CA PRO A 468 19.35 4.77 0.79
C PRO A 468 18.38 3.61 1.06
N TRP A 469 18.14 3.26 2.34
CA TRP A 469 17.20 2.22 2.78
C TRP A 469 15.81 2.76 3.11
N ASN A 470 15.68 4.06 3.39
CA ASN A 470 14.47 4.70 3.92
C ASN A 470 14.15 5.97 3.09
N ASP A 471 13.31 5.81 2.06
CA ASP A 471 12.92 6.88 1.12
C ASP A 471 11.58 7.55 1.49
N GLU A 472 11.25 7.52 2.79
CA GLU A 472 10.09 8.14 3.42
C GLU A 472 10.52 8.89 4.69
N GLU A 473 9.64 9.77 5.18
CA GLU A 473 9.82 10.41 6.49
C GLU A 473 9.74 9.37 7.62
N LEU A 474 10.35 9.69 8.77
CA LEU A 474 10.36 8.80 9.93
C LEU A 474 8.94 8.50 10.43
N ALA A 475 8.70 7.24 10.78
CA ALA A 475 7.45 6.84 11.43
C ALA A 475 7.27 7.58 12.77
N ILE A 476 6.00 7.81 13.16
CA ILE A 476 5.67 8.55 14.39
C ILE A 476 6.27 7.85 15.61
N GLU A 477 6.30 6.52 15.65
CA GLU A 477 6.92 5.74 16.74
C GLU A 477 8.42 6.01 16.92
N THR A 478 9.14 6.36 15.85
CA THR A 478 10.56 6.72 15.91
C THR A 478 10.78 8.00 16.73
N SER A 479 9.79 8.90 16.79
CA SER A 479 9.88 10.16 17.57
C SER A 479 10.18 9.92 19.06
N LEU A 480 9.74 8.78 19.61
CA LEU A 480 9.95 8.38 21.00
C LEU A 480 11.41 8.02 21.33
N ILE A 481 12.23 7.74 20.31
CA ILE A 481 13.61 7.23 20.44
C ILE A 481 14.66 8.04 19.67
N VAL A 482 14.30 9.21 19.13
CA VAL A 482 15.20 10.11 18.35
C VAL A 482 16.51 10.42 19.07
N ALA A 483 16.46 10.68 20.39
CA ALA A 483 17.67 11.02 21.17
C ALA A 483 18.68 9.87 21.20
N HIS A 484 18.22 8.64 21.47
CA HIS A 484 19.06 7.45 21.46
C HIS A 484 19.55 7.11 20.06
N LEU A 485 18.68 7.16 19.05
CA LEU A 485 19.07 6.93 17.66
C LEU A 485 20.14 7.94 17.20
N ALA A 486 19.98 9.23 17.49
CA ALA A 486 20.97 10.25 17.17
C ALA A 486 22.31 10.00 17.89
N HIS A 487 22.26 9.61 19.17
CA HIS A 487 23.46 9.24 19.94
C HIS A 487 24.22 8.07 19.28
N VAL A 488 23.56 6.94 19.01
CA VAL A 488 24.26 5.74 18.50
C VAL A 488 24.76 5.94 17.06
N ASN A 489 24.01 6.63 16.20
CA ASN A 489 24.45 6.95 14.83
C ASN A 489 25.69 7.84 14.80
N ARG A 490 25.76 8.86 15.68
CA ARG A 490 26.95 9.73 15.82
C ARG A 490 28.22 8.92 16.12
N HIS A 491 28.09 7.85 16.90
CA HIS A 491 29.20 6.96 17.28
C HIS A 491 29.38 5.74 16.36
N GLY A 492 28.75 5.71 15.17
CA GLY A 492 29.02 4.71 14.13
C GLY A 492 28.15 3.46 14.14
N VAL A 493 27.07 3.48 14.92
CA VAL A 493 25.99 2.48 14.86
C VAL A 493 24.95 2.98 13.85
N LEU A 494 25.15 2.67 12.58
CA LEU A 494 24.42 3.27 11.46
C LEU A 494 23.05 2.61 11.26
N THR A 495 22.03 3.11 11.96
CA THR A 495 20.70 2.47 12.06
C THR A 495 19.87 2.63 10.79
N ILE A 496 19.29 1.55 10.31
CA ILE A 496 18.40 1.54 9.12
C ILE A 496 16.96 1.11 9.44
N ASN A 497 16.71 0.51 10.61
CA ASN A 497 15.39 0.07 11.04
C ASN A 497 15.31 0.01 12.58
N SER A 498 14.15 0.30 13.15
CA SER A 498 13.93 0.33 14.60
C SER A 498 12.45 0.37 14.96
N GLN A 499 12.05 -0.31 16.04
CA GLN A 499 10.77 -0.06 16.73
C GLN A 499 10.97 -0.05 18.25
N PRO A 500 10.26 0.80 19.01
CA PRO A 500 10.32 0.80 20.48
C PRO A 500 9.61 -0.43 21.08
N ALA A 501 9.79 -0.66 22.38
CA ALA A 501 8.98 -1.62 23.12
C ALA A 501 7.62 -1.01 23.47
N VAL A 502 6.54 -1.79 23.31
CA VAL A 502 5.16 -1.40 23.65
C VAL A 502 4.50 -2.52 24.44
N ASN A 503 4.00 -2.18 25.62
CA ASN A 503 3.37 -3.11 26.55
C ASN A 503 1.86 -2.84 26.67
N GLY A 504 1.10 -3.24 25.65
CA GLY A 504 -0.36 -3.15 25.66
C GLY A 504 -0.91 -1.74 25.44
N ALA A 505 -0.44 -1.02 24.43
CA ALA A 505 -1.10 0.21 23.99
C ALA A 505 -2.48 -0.11 23.39
N SER A 506 -3.39 0.87 23.36
CA SER A 506 -4.69 0.70 22.69
C SER A 506 -4.50 0.40 21.21
N SER A 507 -5.34 -0.44 20.61
CA SER A 507 -5.38 -0.61 19.15
C SER A 507 -5.76 0.65 18.38
N SER A 508 -6.34 1.65 19.07
CA SER A 508 -6.63 2.99 18.55
C SER A 508 -5.62 4.05 18.99
N ASP A 509 -4.43 3.65 19.45
CA ASP A 509 -3.35 4.56 19.83
C ASP A 509 -2.81 5.32 18.58
N PRO A 510 -2.60 6.64 18.66
CA PRO A 510 -2.21 7.45 17.49
C PRO A 510 -0.77 7.20 17.00
N VAL A 511 0.06 6.49 17.77
CA VAL A 511 1.46 6.18 17.44
C VAL A 511 1.58 4.71 17.01
N HIS A 512 1.02 3.80 17.80
CA HIS A 512 1.22 2.35 17.64
C HIS A 512 -0.05 1.58 17.21
N GLY A 513 -1.20 2.24 17.12
CA GLY A 513 -2.49 1.59 16.86
C GLY A 513 -2.62 0.97 15.46
N TRP A 514 -3.21 -0.22 15.42
CA TRP A 514 -3.63 -0.95 14.22
C TRP A 514 -4.64 -2.06 14.59
N GLY A 515 -5.33 -2.59 13.59
CA GLY A 515 -6.27 -3.69 13.73
C GLY A 515 -7.68 -3.23 14.12
N ASN A 516 -8.36 -3.99 14.97
CA ASN A 516 -9.75 -3.69 15.36
C ASN A 516 -9.79 -2.80 16.61
N ASN A 517 -10.72 -1.85 16.66
CA ASN A 517 -10.93 -1.00 17.85
C ASN A 517 -11.21 -1.83 19.11
N GLY A 518 -10.73 -1.34 20.27
CA GLY A 518 -10.94 -1.96 21.58
C GLY A 518 -10.03 -3.15 21.90
N GLY A 519 -8.97 -3.37 21.11
CA GLY A 519 -7.91 -4.32 21.40
C GLY A 519 -6.66 -3.66 21.99
N TYR A 520 -5.62 -4.48 22.16
CA TYR A 520 -4.31 -4.05 22.67
C TYR A 520 -3.20 -4.52 21.73
N VAL A 521 -2.22 -3.65 21.51
CA VAL A 521 -1.05 -3.90 20.65
C VAL A 521 0.24 -3.91 21.47
N TYR A 522 1.19 -4.72 21.03
CA TYR A 522 2.43 -5.00 21.73
C TYR A 522 3.60 -5.02 20.74
N GLN A 523 4.76 -4.52 21.18
CA GLN A 523 6.01 -4.53 20.42
C GLN A 523 7.18 -4.92 21.34
N LYS A 524 8.10 -5.74 20.84
CA LYS A 524 9.46 -5.86 21.38
C LYS A 524 10.32 -4.74 20.80
N ALA A 525 11.28 -4.24 21.58
CA ALA A 525 12.26 -3.32 21.05
C ALA A 525 13.14 -4.02 20.00
N TYR A 526 13.36 -3.34 18.88
CA TYR A 526 14.15 -3.81 17.75
C TYR A 526 15.11 -2.73 17.30
N LEU A 527 16.33 -3.12 16.92
CA LEU A 527 17.28 -2.24 16.27
C LEU A 527 18.05 -2.99 15.18
N GLU A 528 18.21 -2.34 14.02
CA GLU A 528 18.97 -2.83 12.89
C GLU A 528 19.95 -1.77 12.39
N PHE A 529 21.22 -2.13 12.23
CA PHE A 529 22.28 -1.18 11.89
C PHE A 529 23.47 -1.82 11.17
N PHE A 530 24.23 -0.99 10.44
CA PHE A 530 25.60 -1.31 10.04
C PHE A 530 26.60 -0.81 11.10
N ALA A 531 27.60 -1.62 11.43
CA ALA A 531 28.71 -1.23 12.31
C ALA A 531 30.05 -1.81 11.87
N SER A 532 31.14 -1.19 12.32
CA SER A 532 32.51 -1.62 12.02
C SER A 532 32.85 -2.95 12.72
N ARG A 533 33.95 -3.61 12.29
CA ARG A 533 34.36 -4.91 12.87
C ARG A 533 34.82 -4.78 14.32
N GLU A 534 35.38 -3.62 14.67
CA GLU A 534 35.86 -3.29 16.01
C GLU A 534 34.68 -3.15 16.99
N PHE A 535 33.62 -2.45 16.57
CA PHE A 535 32.37 -2.38 17.33
C PHE A 535 31.74 -3.77 17.47
N VAL A 536 31.69 -4.57 16.40
CA VAL A 536 31.10 -5.91 16.40
C VAL A 536 31.89 -6.89 17.29
N ALA A 537 33.22 -6.81 17.32
CA ALA A 537 34.03 -7.60 18.25
C ALA A 537 33.68 -7.30 19.71
N SER A 538 33.63 -6.01 20.06
CA SER A 538 33.21 -5.55 21.39
C SER A 538 31.75 -5.93 21.73
N LEU A 539 30.84 -5.87 20.75
CA LEU A 539 29.46 -6.33 20.92
C LEU A 539 29.37 -7.81 21.30
N ILE A 540 30.18 -8.67 20.68
CA ILE A 540 30.23 -10.10 21.01
C ILE A 540 30.74 -10.35 22.44
N GLU A 541 31.63 -9.50 22.97
CA GLU A 541 32.11 -9.57 24.35
C GLU A 541 31.06 -9.13 25.38
N VAL A 542 30.25 -8.12 25.04
CA VAL A 542 29.23 -7.54 25.96
C VAL A 542 27.92 -8.33 25.97
N LEU A 543 27.50 -8.89 24.83
CA LEU A 543 26.24 -9.63 24.66
C LEU A 543 25.93 -10.70 25.73
N PRO A 544 26.89 -11.48 26.28
CA PRO A 544 26.65 -12.41 27.38
C PRO A 544 26.06 -11.78 28.66
N SER A 545 26.25 -10.48 28.87
CA SER A 545 25.66 -9.72 29.98
C SER A 545 24.17 -9.40 29.77
N TYR A 546 23.65 -9.60 28.55
CA TYR A 546 22.30 -9.24 28.12
C TYR A 546 21.53 -10.49 27.61
N PRO A 547 21.25 -11.50 28.47
CA PRO A 547 20.72 -12.80 28.06
C PRO A 547 19.30 -12.76 27.47
N TRP A 548 18.59 -11.64 27.59
CA TRP A 548 17.27 -11.42 26.99
C TRP A 548 17.33 -10.97 25.53
N VAL A 549 18.52 -10.60 25.03
CA VAL A 549 18.70 -10.08 23.67
C VAL A 549 18.93 -11.22 22.68
N ASN A 550 18.06 -11.31 21.67
CA ASN A 550 18.37 -12.07 20.47
C ASN A 550 19.15 -11.20 19.48
N TYR A 551 20.14 -11.78 18.82
CA TYR A 551 21.00 -11.07 17.88
C TYR A 551 21.32 -11.90 16.63
N HIS A 552 21.55 -11.21 15.51
CA HIS A 552 22.10 -11.78 14.29
C HIS A 552 23.06 -10.78 13.64
N ILE A 553 24.31 -11.17 13.49
CA ILE A 553 25.43 -10.40 12.94
C ILE A 553 25.87 -11.08 11.64
N VAL A 554 25.89 -10.35 10.52
CA VAL A 554 26.33 -10.89 9.22
C VAL A 554 27.12 -9.87 8.40
N ASN A 555 28.21 -10.29 7.76
CA ASN A 555 28.91 -9.46 6.76
C ASN A 555 28.45 -9.78 5.32
N LYS A 556 28.83 -8.92 4.37
CA LYS A 556 28.44 -9.01 2.96
C LYS A 556 28.67 -10.41 2.36
N GLU A 557 29.89 -10.94 2.51
CA GLU A 557 30.30 -12.26 2.01
C GLU A 557 29.77 -13.44 2.84
N ALA A 558 29.02 -13.19 3.92
CA ALA A 558 28.56 -14.18 4.90
C ALA A 558 29.66 -15.04 5.55
N THR A 559 30.93 -14.62 5.47
CA THR A 559 32.07 -15.28 6.12
C THR A 559 32.07 -15.09 7.64
N MET A 560 31.41 -14.04 8.12
CA MET A 560 30.95 -13.93 9.50
C MET A 560 29.42 -13.92 9.48
N ASN A 561 28.81 -14.89 10.16
CA ASN A 561 27.38 -15.08 10.28
C ASN A 561 27.09 -15.73 11.65
N ILE A 562 26.80 -14.90 12.66
CA ILE A 562 26.70 -15.32 14.06
C ILE A 562 25.32 -14.93 14.58
N THR A 563 24.61 -15.86 15.20
CA THR A 563 23.31 -15.62 15.83
C THR A 563 23.09 -16.55 17.03
N ASN A 564 22.32 -16.08 18.01
CA ASN A 564 21.76 -16.94 19.07
C ASN A 564 20.31 -17.37 18.81
N CYS A 565 19.74 -17.01 17.66
CA CYS A 565 18.40 -17.40 17.24
C CYS A 565 18.38 -18.86 16.78
N ASN A 566 17.25 -19.54 16.99
CA ASN A 566 17.01 -20.85 16.37
C ASN A 566 16.71 -20.65 14.87
N PRO A 567 17.48 -21.27 13.94
CA PRO A 567 17.30 -21.03 12.50
C PRO A 567 15.98 -21.55 11.92
N HIS A 568 15.21 -22.34 12.68
CA HIS A 568 13.91 -22.88 12.27
C HIS A 568 12.71 -22.09 12.81
N ASN A 569 12.94 -21.10 13.70
CA ASN A 569 11.88 -20.36 14.39
C ASN A 569 12.05 -18.85 14.22
N ALA A 570 11.05 -18.19 13.65
CA ALA A 570 10.96 -16.74 13.67
C ALA A 570 10.54 -16.21 15.05
N ILE A 571 11.06 -15.04 15.43
CA ILE A 571 10.74 -14.33 16.66
C ILE A 571 9.62 -13.33 16.38
N ALA A 572 8.44 -13.51 16.97
CA ALA A 572 7.41 -12.47 16.94
C ALA A 572 7.88 -11.21 17.69
N VAL A 573 7.82 -10.06 17.01
CA VAL A 573 8.23 -8.75 17.55
C VAL A 573 7.09 -7.74 17.60
N THR A 574 5.99 -7.95 16.87
CA THR A 574 4.77 -7.13 16.99
C THR A 574 3.55 -8.03 16.93
N TRP A 575 2.61 -7.85 17.87
CA TRP A 575 1.35 -8.60 17.93
C TRP A 575 0.21 -7.80 18.55
N GLY A 576 -1.02 -8.25 18.31
CA GLY A 576 -2.25 -7.62 18.77
C GLY A 576 -3.27 -8.64 19.28
N VAL A 577 -3.97 -8.28 20.35
CA VAL A 577 -5.05 -9.06 20.96
C VAL A 577 -6.34 -8.26 20.85
N PHE A 578 -7.36 -8.81 20.18
CA PHE A 578 -8.57 -8.09 19.80
C PHE A 578 -9.83 -8.79 20.34
N PRO A 579 -10.88 -8.04 20.76
CA PRO A 579 -12.13 -8.63 21.22
C PRO A 579 -12.75 -9.57 20.18
N GLY A 580 -13.02 -10.81 20.58
CA GLY A 580 -13.69 -11.81 19.75
C GLY A 580 -12.88 -12.33 18.55
N LYS A 581 -11.55 -12.16 18.53
CA LYS A 581 -10.66 -12.71 17.49
C LYS A 581 -9.45 -13.41 18.10
N GLU A 582 -8.79 -14.24 17.30
CA GLU A 582 -7.48 -14.82 17.64
C GLU A 582 -6.38 -13.75 17.61
N ILE A 583 -5.19 -14.11 18.13
CA ILE A 583 -4.02 -13.23 18.17
C ILE A 583 -3.46 -13.05 16.76
N ILE A 584 -3.21 -11.81 16.36
CA ILE A 584 -2.54 -11.48 15.09
C ILE A 584 -1.10 -11.06 15.43
N GLN A 585 -0.09 -11.63 14.77
CA GLN A 585 1.33 -11.34 15.02
C GLN A 585 2.05 -10.94 13.71
N PRO A 586 1.79 -9.74 13.19
CA PRO A 586 2.05 -9.41 11.79
C PRO A 586 3.51 -9.10 11.45
N THR A 587 4.40 -9.07 12.45
CA THR A 587 5.81 -8.73 12.26
C THR A 587 6.72 -9.67 13.04
N VAL A 588 7.68 -10.27 12.33
CA VAL A 588 8.66 -11.21 12.88
C VAL A 588 10.11 -10.83 12.53
N VAL A 589 11.06 -11.38 13.28
CA VAL A 589 12.48 -11.44 12.92
C VAL A 589 12.82 -12.91 12.63
N ASP A 590 13.21 -13.21 11.39
CA ASP A 590 13.52 -14.57 10.92
C ASP A 590 14.99 -14.64 10.41
N PRO A 591 15.84 -15.53 10.95
CA PRO A 591 17.25 -15.61 10.56
C PRO A 591 17.47 -15.95 9.07
N VAL A 592 16.56 -16.72 8.46
CA VAL A 592 16.67 -17.10 7.04
C VAL A 592 16.32 -15.91 6.15
N ALA A 593 15.20 -15.24 6.40
CA ALA A 593 14.84 -14.00 5.69
C ALA A 593 15.90 -12.90 5.85
N PHE A 594 16.56 -12.79 7.02
CA PHE A 594 17.67 -11.85 7.22
C PHE A 594 18.86 -12.13 6.28
N HIS A 595 19.13 -13.42 5.99
CA HIS A 595 20.17 -13.80 5.04
C HIS A 595 19.88 -13.35 3.60
N TYR A 596 18.61 -13.36 3.18
CA TYR A 596 18.22 -12.83 1.86
C TYR A 596 18.16 -11.30 1.84
N TRP A 597 17.76 -10.68 2.96
CA TRP A 597 17.72 -9.23 3.10
C TRP A 597 19.12 -8.61 3.04
N LYS A 598 20.13 -9.20 3.69
CA LYS A 598 21.49 -8.63 3.72
C LYS A 598 22.06 -8.35 2.33
N ASP A 599 21.73 -9.15 1.32
CA ASP A 599 22.22 -8.95 -0.05
C ASP A 599 21.65 -7.65 -0.67
N GLU A 600 20.38 -7.36 -0.42
CA GLU A 600 19.77 -6.08 -0.81
C GLU A 600 20.34 -4.93 0.04
N ALA A 601 20.39 -5.10 1.37
CA ALA A 601 20.88 -4.09 2.31
C ALA A 601 22.32 -3.66 2.02
N PHE A 602 23.23 -4.61 1.76
CA PHE A 602 24.60 -4.31 1.35
C PHE A 602 24.66 -3.73 -0.06
N THR A 603 23.88 -4.24 -1.02
CA THR A 603 23.91 -3.72 -2.41
C THR A 603 23.49 -2.25 -2.49
N ILE A 604 22.53 -1.82 -1.67
CA ILE A 604 22.03 -0.44 -1.58
C ILE A 604 23.15 0.58 -1.33
N TRP A 605 24.17 0.27 -0.51
CA TRP A 605 25.34 1.16 -0.33
C TRP A 605 25.97 1.56 -1.66
N HIS A 606 26.13 0.61 -2.59
CA HIS A 606 26.75 0.86 -3.88
C HIS A 606 25.77 1.44 -4.89
N THR A 607 24.58 0.84 -5.04
CA THR A 607 23.62 1.21 -6.10
C THR A 607 23.02 2.60 -5.87
N HIS A 608 22.71 2.96 -4.63
CA HIS A 608 22.06 4.23 -4.29
C HIS A 608 23.06 5.32 -3.86
N TRP A 609 24.12 4.98 -3.11
CA TRP A 609 25.03 5.99 -2.54
C TRP A 609 26.36 6.11 -3.31
N ALA A 610 27.14 5.04 -3.45
CA ALA A 610 28.47 5.10 -4.08
C ALA A 610 28.40 5.58 -5.54
N ASN A 611 27.36 5.20 -6.28
CA ASN A 611 27.13 5.62 -7.66
C ASN A 611 26.80 7.11 -7.85
N LEU A 612 26.53 7.89 -6.79
CA LEU A 612 26.42 9.35 -6.87
C LEU A 612 27.78 10.03 -7.09
N TYR A 613 28.88 9.31 -6.87
CA TYR A 613 30.23 9.81 -6.95
C TYR A 613 31.01 9.20 -8.13
N PRO A 614 31.89 9.97 -8.80
CA PRO A 614 32.74 9.48 -9.88
C PRO A 614 33.57 8.25 -9.48
N GLN A 615 33.82 7.35 -10.43
CA GLN A 615 34.75 6.25 -10.23
C GLN A 615 36.14 6.78 -9.85
N GLY A 616 36.79 6.14 -8.86
CA GLY A 616 38.09 6.56 -8.33
C GLY A 616 38.07 7.76 -7.37
N SER A 617 36.92 8.37 -7.10
CA SER A 617 36.82 9.45 -6.09
C SER A 617 36.93 8.92 -4.65
N GLN A 618 37.45 9.75 -3.73
CA GLN A 618 37.57 9.42 -2.31
C GLN A 618 36.21 9.06 -1.69
N SER A 619 35.15 9.84 -1.99
CA SER A 619 33.80 9.57 -1.50
C SER A 619 33.30 8.19 -1.88
N ARG A 620 33.55 7.76 -3.13
CA ARG A 620 33.17 6.43 -3.62
C ARG A 620 33.94 5.33 -2.88
N SER A 621 35.27 5.46 -2.83
CA SER A 621 36.14 4.49 -2.13
C SER A 621 35.81 4.37 -0.64
N LEU A 622 35.31 5.43 -0.02
CA LEU A 622 34.88 5.44 1.38
C LEU A 622 33.58 4.66 1.59
N ILE A 623 32.56 4.87 0.74
CA ILE A 623 31.33 4.08 0.77
C ILE A 623 31.60 2.60 0.43
N ASP A 624 32.43 2.34 -0.59
CA ASP A 624 32.86 0.98 -0.95
C ASP A 624 33.64 0.32 0.21
N HIS A 625 34.47 1.08 0.94
CA HIS A 625 35.14 0.57 2.14
C HIS A 625 34.13 0.15 3.22
N ILE A 626 33.16 1.01 3.57
CA ILE A 626 32.09 0.69 4.53
C ILE A 626 31.37 -0.58 4.11
N GLN A 627 30.89 -0.65 2.85
CA GLN A 627 30.17 -1.81 2.32
C GLN A 627 30.94 -3.13 2.45
N ASN A 628 32.26 -3.12 2.26
CA ASN A 628 33.09 -4.33 2.25
C ASN A 628 33.68 -4.69 3.63
N THR A 629 33.70 -3.77 4.60
CA THR A 629 34.26 -4.05 5.94
C THR A 629 33.20 -4.18 7.03
N TYR A 630 32.08 -3.46 6.95
CA TYR A 630 31.05 -3.41 7.99
C TYR A 630 30.21 -4.69 8.02
N CYS A 631 29.53 -4.88 9.15
CA CYS A 631 28.56 -5.95 9.35
C CYS A 631 27.17 -5.35 9.53
N LEU A 632 26.16 -6.02 8.99
CA LEU A 632 24.77 -5.76 9.29
C LEU A 632 24.41 -6.53 10.56
N VAL A 633 23.79 -5.85 11.53
CA VAL A 633 23.41 -6.40 12.82
C VAL A 633 21.93 -6.13 13.05
N ASN A 634 21.17 -7.13 13.50
CA ASN A 634 19.87 -6.91 14.12
C ASN A 634 19.85 -7.43 15.56
N LEU A 635 19.14 -6.69 16.43
CA LEU A 635 18.98 -6.97 17.86
C LEU A 635 17.49 -6.90 18.23
N VAL A 636 17.03 -7.83 19.06
CA VAL A 636 15.67 -7.88 19.63
C VAL A 636 15.76 -8.00 21.14
N ASP A 637 15.14 -7.09 21.89
CA ASP A 637 14.93 -7.27 23.33
C ASP A 637 13.65 -8.06 23.59
N ASN A 638 13.75 -9.22 24.25
CA ASN A 638 12.58 -10.03 24.55
C ASN A 638 11.79 -9.54 25.77
N ASP A 639 12.35 -8.72 26.67
CA ASP A 639 11.65 -8.20 27.86
C ASP A 639 10.91 -6.90 27.55
N TYR A 640 9.87 -7.01 26.71
CA TYR A 640 8.98 -5.90 26.35
C TYR A 640 8.24 -5.27 27.55
N ILE A 641 8.33 -5.85 28.75
CA ILE A 641 7.69 -5.34 29.97
C ILE A 641 8.62 -4.36 30.69
N ARG A 642 9.93 -4.62 30.77
CA ARG A 642 10.89 -3.80 31.51
C ARG A 642 11.48 -2.63 30.71
N GLY A 643 11.05 -2.42 29.47
CA GLY A 643 11.54 -1.37 28.59
C GLY A 643 12.69 -1.84 27.70
N ASN A 644 13.42 -0.90 27.09
CA ASN A 644 14.40 -1.20 26.05
C ASN A 644 15.84 -1.25 26.60
N GLN A 645 16.41 -2.44 26.76
CA GLN A 645 17.80 -2.64 27.20
C GLN A 645 18.83 -2.47 26.09
N LEU A 646 18.42 -2.40 24.80
CA LEU A 646 19.34 -2.31 23.66
C LEU A 646 20.21 -1.05 23.73
N TRP A 647 19.71 0.05 24.30
CA TRP A 647 20.50 1.27 24.50
C TRP A 647 21.62 1.07 25.52
N SER A 648 21.33 0.42 26.67
CA SER A 648 22.37 0.11 27.67
C SER A 648 23.43 -0.86 27.11
N LEU A 649 23.01 -1.84 26.30
CA LEU A 649 23.91 -2.75 25.59
C LEU A 649 24.84 -1.98 24.64
N ILE A 650 24.32 -1.06 23.83
CA ILE A 650 25.14 -0.28 22.89
C ILE A 650 26.08 0.67 23.63
N ASP A 651 25.61 1.35 24.67
CA ASP A 651 26.44 2.25 25.47
C ASP A 651 27.61 1.48 26.13
N ASP A 652 27.37 0.28 26.67
CA ASP A 652 28.43 -0.56 27.22
C ASP A 652 29.47 -0.98 26.16
N VAL A 653 29.04 -1.25 24.92
CA VAL A 653 29.94 -1.54 23.79
C VAL A 653 30.74 -0.30 23.36
N LEU A 654 30.13 0.88 23.39
CA LEU A 654 30.79 2.15 23.12
C LEU A 654 31.78 2.53 24.23
N VAL A 655 31.49 2.19 25.49
CA VAL A 655 32.45 2.32 26.60
C VAL A 655 33.61 1.33 26.44
N ASN A 656 33.34 0.06 26.12
CA ASN A 656 34.38 -0.96 25.93
C ASN A 656 35.30 -0.67 24.72
N THR A 657 34.79 -0.03 23.66
CA THR A 657 35.63 0.47 22.56
C THR A 657 36.33 1.80 22.85
N GLY A 658 36.04 2.45 23.98
CA GLY A 658 36.57 3.78 24.33
C GLY A 658 36.00 4.93 23.50
N ALA A 659 34.90 4.71 22.78
CA ALA A 659 34.20 5.73 22.00
C ALA A 659 33.45 6.75 22.88
N ILE A 660 32.98 6.32 24.06
CA ILE A 660 32.39 7.18 25.10
C ILE A 660 32.95 6.81 26.48
N THR A 661 32.87 7.71 27.47
CA THR A 661 33.38 7.48 28.84
C THR A 661 32.33 6.99 29.81
N GLU A 662 31.06 7.33 29.59
CA GLU A 662 29.90 7.00 30.44
C GLU A 662 28.67 6.75 29.55
N ARG A 663 27.66 6.06 30.09
CA ARG A 663 26.40 5.80 29.38
C ARG A 663 25.65 7.09 29.04
N PHE A 664 24.87 7.08 27.96
CA PHE A 664 24.14 8.24 27.48
C PHE A 664 22.91 8.55 28.34
N ASN A 665 22.81 9.80 28.81
CA ASN A 665 21.60 10.31 29.45
C ASN A 665 20.74 11.10 28.43
N PRO A 666 19.56 10.60 28.02
CA PRO A 666 18.70 11.28 27.07
C PRO A 666 18.07 12.58 27.60
N GLU A 667 17.99 12.80 28.92
CA GLU A 667 17.45 14.04 29.50
C GLU A 667 18.29 15.29 29.16
N GLN A 668 19.55 15.09 28.74
CA GLN A 668 20.44 16.17 28.30
C GLN A 668 20.25 16.51 26.81
N PHE A 669 19.38 15.79 26.09
CA PHE A 669 19.21 15.91 24.63
C PHE A 669 18.04 16.85 24.28
N THR A 670 18.32 18.15 24.17
CA THR A 670 17.32 19.13 23.72
C THR A 670 17.11 19.07 22.20
N THR A 671 15.98 18.50 21.76
CA THR A 671 15.55 18.61 20.35
C THR A 671 14.88 19.96 20.09
N SER A 672 15.44 20.74 19.17
CA SER A 672 14.72 21.84 18.52
C SER A 672 13.87 21.29 17.36
N ARG A 673 12.62 20.92 17.63
CA ARG A 673 11.58 20.69 16.62
C ARG A 673 10.52 21.77 16.72
#